data_AF-A0A6L7G5F5-F1
#
_entry.id   AF-A0A6L7G5F5-F1
#
_cell.length_a   1.000
_cell.length_b   1.000
_cell.length_c   1.000
_cell.angle_alpha   90.00
_cell.angle_beta   90.00
_cell.angle_gamma   90.00
#
_symmetry.space_group_name_H-M   'P 1'
#
loop_
_entity.id
_entity.type
_entity.pdbx_description
1 polymer ?
#
loop_
_entity_poly.entity_id
_entity_poly.type
_entity_poly.pdbx_seq_one_letter_code
_entity_poly.pdbx_strand_id
1 'polypeptide(L)'
;MAEIRRIVRADPKSNFRQVGESGGMTFAALADIAKTAYEQFAPGVAEMDRQKTTEEWSQYARQQMGNNRATFSYPGVPGGDGTSSKLLGLIDRTEGGGGYSTLFGNSQAPGGKFAGVDVSKMTIGEAKKFAAPDGEYGQWVKGQVGRVATPMGRGQVVGTTLGAAASQLGLPDTTPFNAATQGAIIDHLARQATAGPLTLEGKMARLRQTWEGLKNVSDEDLAAAVQEMSGGGGQPPAQEPVLVKTRDGAVEPRLYSPLSGPMLRAHNAAAASAYLAEMNNAAGQDFAAFATQFPLDPEGFRQAAQGYVDQAVKGAPEQMRADLRLNLEREMQQSYIGMVEEKQSDTRKRADNASAALVDRWSTQYSEALASGNNEAAQAARSRLEDLLVNREALPGIGWTRAQSENVILGSIKGAQKIENTRATAYKTEIGKKLDGVISAAENGQHAADEALLDDKGVWSLQPDKAREAAAKIQLRDAMPDFRSMLPAERKAIIEGEQQRTLHYGYEPDLLKAMKSVDTSMTAALDKDPIQYFSDFMPDDQKPPTLPSDMSDPGATIAAMTARRDYAKKMQAEGYTAVPIFLSDAEVKLLTPHFADGADPAAKAALAKLFVAGFKEDAGAALKEVKADDVTQHVGGLMAAGVGDDLAQKALVGQQMIEQGQVMLPPKAASVASISPEIVDALGPAAYAMGATLKTAKALYAVDAKGVDPTSDDAKKLMASSLQQALGFEQRRSGRYGTTATGGVQEVNGHQTLLPPGISPKDVEAGIKQAVDQILPGRGAPPIAGREVGASRSIPGDPDLWGGLNGSTPSYNGQPISMRQLQSAKFVPITDATGQILDGLYRIEVMGGTDVENEAGNVFIFDMRKLAERGR
;
A
#
# COMPACT_ATOMS: atom_id res chain seq x y z
N MET A 1 23.19 60.31 -55.69
CA MET A 1 23.28 59.37 -54.57
C MET A 1 21.88 58.90 -54.24
N ALA A 2 21.72 57.57 -54.22
CA ALA A 2 20.65 56.72 -53.70
C ALA A 2 19.17 57.17 -53.84
N GLU A 3 18.50 56.51 -54.78
CA GLU A 3 17.05 56.37 -54.90
C GLU A 3 16.66 54.88 -54.86
N ILE A 4 15.53 54.60 -54.20
CA ILE A 4 14.49 53.61 -54.56
C ILE A 4 14.81 52.09 -54.47
N ARG A 5 14.09 51.34 -53.61
CA ARG A 5 12.93 50.46 -53.95
C ARG A 5 12.53 49.53 -52.78
N ARG A 6 11.25 49.63 -52.39
CA ARG A 6 10.23 48.57 -52.24
C ARG A 6 10.68 47.14 -51.81
N ILE A 7 10.12 46.65 -50.70
CA ILE A 7 10.05 45.21 -50.38
C ILE A 7 8.58 44.79 -50.31
N VAL A 8 8.18 43.86 -51.18
CA VAL A 8 6.98 43.00 -51.03
C VAL A 8 7.35 41.58 -51.51
N ARG A 9 7.13 40.62 -50.59
CA ARG A 9 6.85 39.16 -50.66
C ARG A 9 7.81 38.18 -51.34
N ALA A 10 8.10 37.09 -50.61
CA ALA A 10 8.02 35.70 -51.10
C ALA A 10 7.79 34.73 -49.91
N ASP A 11 6.87 33.77 -50.10
CA ASP A 11 6.66 32.57 -49.27
C ASP A 11 7.93 31.71 -49.13
N PRO A 12 8.07 30.96 -48.03
CA PRO A 12 8.77 29.69 -48.05
C PRO A 12 7.81 28.52 -47.83
N LYS A 13 7.59 27.75 -48.90
CA LYS A 13 7.28 26.32 -48.78
C LYS A 13 8.45 25.59 -48.11
N SER A 14 8.06 24.50 -47.43
CA SER A 14 8.83 23.27 -47.18
C SER A 14 9.57 23.17 -45.84
N ASN A 15 9.15 22.20 -45.02
CA ASN A 15 9.92 20.97 -44.86
C ASN A 15 9.19 19.99 -43.93
N PHE A 16 8.38 19.08 -44.49
CA PHE A 16 8.15 17.75 -43.90
C PHE A 16 7.83 16.76 -45.03
N ARG A 17 8.89 16.30 -45.70
CA ARG A 17 8.93 15.01 -46.40
C ARG A 17 10.25 14.34 -46.02
N GLN A 18 10.17 13.41 -45.08
CA GLN A 18 11.04 12.24 -44.99
C GLN A 18 10.40 11.26 -44.00
N VAL A 19 9.64 10.30 -44.55
CA VAL A 19 9.77 8.90 -44.16
C VAL A 19 9.58 8.08 -45.44
N GLY A 20 10.61 7.32 -45.81
CA GLY A 20 10.57 6.32 -46.86
C GLY A 20 10.43 4.92 -46.27
N GLU A 21 9.50 4.19 -46.87
CA GLU A 21 9.40 2.73 -47.14
C GLU A 21 9.95 1.72 -46.13
N SER A 22 9.06 1.25 -45.25
CA SER A 22 8.64 -0.17 -45.22
C SER A 22 7.43 -0.34 -44.30
N GLY A 23 6.28 -0.69 -44.87
CA GLY A 23 5.03 -0.93 -44.12
C GLY A 23 3.75 -0.84 -44.94
N GLY A 24 3.81 -1.12 -46.24
CA GLY A 24 2.62 -1.34 -47.05
C GLY A 24 2.06 -2.73 -46.77
N MET A 25 0.78 -2.81 -46.38
CA MET A 25 -0.22 -3.87 -46.68
C MET A 25 -1.51 -3.74 -45.84
N THR A 26 -1.52 -2.94 -44.76
CA THR A 26 -2.67 -2.90 -43.82
C THR A 26 -3.72 -1.81 -44.06
N PHE A 27 -3.41 -0.75 -44.81
CA PHE A 27 -4.35 0.38 -45.01
C PHE A 27 -5.26 0.27 -46.23
N ALA A 28 -4.90 -0.56 -47.22
CA ALA A 28 -5.78 -0.81 -48.37
C ALA A 28 -6.96 -1.73 -48.02
N ALA A 29 -6.78 -2.66 -47.07
CA ALA A 29 -7.82 -3.60 -46.64
C ALA A 29 -8.92 -2.95 -45.77
N LEU A 30 -8.61 -1.88 -45.03
CA LEU A 30 -9.57 -1.16 -44.18
C LEU A 30 -10.51 -0.23 -44.97
N ALA A 31 -10.08 0.27 -46.13
CA ALA A 31 -10.91 1.11 -46.99
C ALA A 31 -12.01 0.32 -47.72
N ASP A 32 -11.75 -0.94 -48.08
CA ASP A 32 -12.74 -1.82 -48.73
C ASP A 32 -13.83 -2.30 -47.76
N ILE A 33 -13.48 -2.59 -46.49
CA ILE A 33 -14.43 -3.03 -45.46
C ILE A 33 -15.43 -1.92 -45.09
N ALA A 34 -14.98 -0.65 -45.05
CA ALA A 34 -15.86 0.49 -44.75
C ALA A 34 -16.89 0.78 -45.85
N LYS A 35 -16.56 0.48 -47.11
CA LYS A 35 -17.47 0.67 -48.24
C LYS A 35 -18.55 -0.41 -48.29
N THR A 36 -18.22 -1.66 -47.96
CA THR A 36 -19.17 -2.78 -47.89
C THR A 36 -20.17 -2.63 -46.74
N ALA A 37 -19.78 -2.02 -45.62
CA ALA A 37 -20.67 -1.74 -44.49
C ALA A 37 -21.70 -0.63 -44.82
N TYR A 38 -21.32 0.40 -45.59
CA TYR A 38 -22.24 1.48 -45.96
C TYR A 38 -23.34 1.01 -46.95
N GLU A 39 -23.02 0.08 -47.84
CA GLU A 39 -23.98 -0.48 -48.81
C GLU A 39 -24.98 -1.47 -48.18
N GLN A 40 -24.67 -2.06 -47.02
CA GLN A 40 -25.55 -3.00 -46.31
C GLN A 40 -26.61 -2.36 -45.41
N PHE A 41 -26.41 -1.14 -44.90
CA PHE A 41 -27.33 -0.50 -43.93
C PHE A 41 -28.26 0.56 -44.54
N ALA A 42 -28.06 0.94 -45.80
CA ALA A 42 -28.94 1.88 -46.50
C ALA A 42 -30.43 1.44 -46.62
N PRO A 43 -30.80 0.14 -46.72
CA PRO A 43 -32.21 -0.24 -46.88
C PRO A 43 -33.06 -0.18 -45.59
N GLY A 44 -32.45 -0.22 -44.40
CA GLY A 44 -33.18 -0.34 -43.13
C GLY A 44 -33.69 1.00 -42.54
N VAL A 45 -33.10 2.13 -42.97
CA VAL A 45 -33.51 3.47 -42.50
C VAL A 45 -34.69 4.01 -43.30
N ALA A 46 -34.92 3.51 -44.52
CA ALA A 46 -36.02 3.95 -45.38
C ALA A 46 -37.41 3.38 -44.97
N GLU A 47 -37.46 2.47 -43.99
CA GLU A 47 -38.68 1.73 -43.62
C GLU A 47 -39.28 2.18 -42.28
N MET A 48 -38.54 2.92 -41.44
CA MET A 48 -39.06 3.51 -40.19
C MET A 48 -39.81 4.85 -40.41
N ASP A 49 -39.63 5.50 -41.55
CA ASP A 49 -40.25 6.80 -41.86
C ASP A 49 -41.70 6.71 -42.40
N ARG A 50 -42.35 5.52 -42.35
CA ARG A 50 -43.68 5.31 -42.95
C ARG A 50 -44.86 5.06 -42.01
N GLN A 51 -44.72 5.07 -40.67
CA GLN A 51 -45.79 4.50 -39.82
C GLN A 51 -46.30 5.25 -38.58
N LYS A 52 -46.07 6.55 -38.34
CA LYS A 52 -46.85 7.27 -37.29
C LYS A 52 -47.29 8.68 -37.68
N THR A 53 -48.55 9.00 -37.42
CA THR A 53 -49.20 10.27 -37.78
C THR A 53 -49.22 11.27 -36.63
N THR A 54 -49.32 12.55 -36.99
CA THR A 54 -49.14 13.76 -36.18
C THR A 54 -50.13 13.92 -35.02
N GLU A 55 -51.24 13.17 -34.99
CA GLU A 55 -52.25 13.27 -33.94
C GLU A 55 -51.85 12.56 -32.63
N GLU A 56 -51.08 11.47 -32.70
CA GLU A 56 -50.58 10.76 -31.50
C GLU A 56 -49.61 11.64 -30.67
N TRP A 57 -48.85 12.51 -31.34
CA TRP A 57 -47.93 13.45 -30.70
C TRP A 57 -48.65 14.57 -29.93
N SER A 58 -49.84 14.97 -30.40
CA SER A 58 -50.57 16.11 -29.85
C SER A 58 -51.31 15.81 -28.54
N GLN A 59 -51.67 14.54 -28.29
CA GLN A 59 -52.35 14.11 -27.06
C GLN A 59 -51.38 13.90 -25.89
N TYR A 60 -50.15 13.47 -26.16
CA TYR A 60 -49.12 13.31 -25.13
C TYR A 60 -48.71 14.65 -24.47
N ALA A 61 -48.65 15.73 -25.26
CA ALA A 61 -48.30 17.07 -24.78
C ALA A 61 -49.37 17.71 -23.88
N ARG A 62 -50.64 17.30 -23.98
CA ARG A 62 -51.74 17.88 -23.20
C ARG A 62 -51.90 17.28 -21.80
N GLN A 63 -51.36 16.08 -21.54
CA GLN A 63 -51.43 15.44 -20.21
C GLN A 63 -50.35 15.94 -19.23
N GLN A 64 -49.25 16.53 -19.70
CA GLN A 64 -48.17 17.00 -18.82
C GLN A 64 -48.35 18.43 -18.28
N MET A 65 -49.30 19.22 -18.79
CA MET A 65 -49.46 20.61 -18.35
C MET A 65 -50.88 20.90 -17.84
N GLY A 66 -51.07 20.78 -16.52
CA GLY A 66 -52.30 21.12 -15.80
C GLY A 66 -52.21 22.42 -14.97
N ASN A 67 -53.02 23.41 -15.37
CA ASN A 67 -53.71 24.52 -14.65
C ASN A 67 -53.18 25.19 -13.33
N ASN A 68 -52.69 26.44 -13.49
CA ASN A 68 -52.94 27.72 -12.79
C ASN A 68 -53.51 27.82 -11.34
N ARG A 69 -52.83 28.57 -10.43
CA ARG A 69 -53.23 29.93 -9.94
C ARG A 69 -52.26 30.57 -8.91
N ALA A 70 -52.19 31.91 -8.89
CA ALA A 70 -51.13 32.80 -8.36
C ALA A 70 -51.28 33.35 -6.91
N THR A 71 -50.18 33.84 -6.31
CA THR A 71 -50.07 35.08 -5.46
C THR A 71 -48.60 35.59 -5.37
N PHE A 72 -48.40 36.82 -4.87
CA PHE A 72 -47.41 37.87 -5.24
C PHE A 72 -46.06 37.89 -4.46
N SER A 73 -45.12 38.75 -4.91
CA SER A 73 -43.62 38.73 -4.85
C SER A 73 -42.90 39.49 -3.70
N TYR A 74 -41.61 39.16 -3.45
CA TYR A 74 -40.43 40.07 -3.28
C TYR A 74 -39.11 39.35 -3.75
N PRO A 75 -38.05 40.05 -4.20
CA PRO A 75 -37.11 39.58 -5.23
C PRO A 75 -35.90 38.84 -4.65
N GLY A 76 -35.61 37.65 -5.19
CA GLY A 76 -34.41 36.88 -4.88
C GLY A 76 -33.90 36.18 -6.13
N VAL A 77 -32.60 36.34 -6.37
CA VAL A 77 -31.65 35.48 -7.12
C VAL A 77 -32.13 34.99 -8.51
N PRO A 78 -31.40 35.28 -9.61
CA PRO A 78 -31.71 34.67 -10.90
C PRO A 78 -31.60 33.15 -10.79
N GLY A 79 -32.74 32.46 -10.88
CA GLY A 79 -32.83 31.00 -10.88
C GLY A 79 -32.22 30.43 -12.15
N GLY A 80 -31.36 29.42 -11.98
CA GLY A 80 -30.73 28.69 -13.05
C GLY A 80 -31.70 27.71 -13.72
N ASP A 81 -31.81 27.84 -15.04
CA ASP A 81 -32.43 26.84 -15.92
C ASP A 81 -31.42 26.43 -17.00
N GLY A 82 -30.21 26.07 -16.54
CA GLY A 82 -29.03 25.91 -17.40
C GLY A 82 -28.38 24.54 -17.42
N THR A 83 -28.89 23.54 -16.70
CA THR A 83 -28.29 22.20 -16.70
C THR A 83 -28.90 21.38 -17.84
N SER A 84 -28.08 20.82 -18.75
CA SER A 84 -28.63 20.00 -19.84
C SER A 84 -29.40 18.81 -19.28
N SER A 85 -30.64 18.66 -19.74
CA SER A 85 -31.56 17.62 -19.28
C SER A 85 -30.99 16.22 -19.54
N LYS A 86 -30.25 16.08 -20.64
CA LYS A 86 -29.56 14.84 -21.03
C LYS A 86 -28.38 14.48 -20.14
N LEU A 87 -27.53 15.43 -19.73
CA LEU A 87 -26.41 15.12 -18.85
C LEU A 87 -26.89 14.65 -17.48
N LEU A 88 -27.89 15.32 -16.90
CA LEU A 88 -28.51 14.91 -15.64
C LEU A 88 -29.14 13.52 -15.75
N GLY A 89 -29.84 13.23 -16.85
CA GLY A 89 -30.41 11.90 -17.09
C GLY A 89 -29.37 10.78 -17.22
N LEU A 90 -28.17 11.08 -17.74
CA LEU A 90 -27.06 10.13 -17.81
C LEU A 90 -26.40 9.91 -16.44
N ILE A 91 -26.22 10.97 -15.65
CA ILE A 91 -25.70 10.88 -14.28
C ILE A 91 -26.66 10.08 -13.39
N ASP A 92 -27.96 10.35 -13.45
CA ASP A 92 -28.97 9.64 -12.64
C ASP A 92 -29.00 8.13 -12.93
N ARG A 93 -28.80 7.76 -14.21
CA ARG A 93 -28.75 6.37 -14.67
C ARG A 93 -27.50 5.62 -14.19
N THR A 94 -26.40 6.33 -13.93
CA THR A 94 -25.07 5.72 -13.73
C THR A 94 -24.49 5.87 -12.32
N GLU A 95 -24.90 6.89 -11.56
CA GLU A 95 -24.24 7.30 -10.30
C GLU A 95 -25.14 7.22 -9.04
N GLY A 96 -26.28 6.52 -9.08
CA GLY A 96 -27.04 6.19 -7.86
C GLY A 96 -28.50 6.62 -7.82
N GLY A 97 -29.20 6.64 -8.95
CA GLY A 97 -30.67 6.67 -8.98
C GLY A 97 -31.32 8.03 -8.74
N GLY A 98 -30.56 9.13 -8.84
CA GLY A 98 -31.12 10.49 -8.93
C GLY A 98 -31.57 11.17 -7.63
N GLY A 99 -31.30 10.55 -6.47
CA GLY A 99 -31.68 11.11 -5.17
C GLY A 99 -30.74 12.23 -4.68
N TYR A 100 -31.30 13.37 -4.28
CA TYR A 100 -30.53 14.48 -3.69
C TYR A 100 -29.99 14.18 -2.29
N SER A 101 -30.50 13.15 -1.62
CA SER A 101 -30.01 12.64 -0.34
C SER A 101 -29.09 11.42 -0.48
N THR A 102 -28.78 10.99 -1.71
CA THR A 102 -28.06 9.73 -1.95
C THR A 102 -26.63 9.77 -1.43
N LEU A 103 -26.27 8.78 -0.62
CA LEU A 103 -24.90 8.47 -0.21
C LEU A 103 -24.38 7.26 -0.98
N PHE A 104 -23.07 7.05 -0.91
CA PHE A 104 -22.40 5.92 -1.54
C PHE A 104 -23.09 4.61 -1.16
N GLY A 105 -23.40 3.79 -2.17
CA GLY A 105 -24.06 2.49 -2.01
C GLY A 105 -25.47 2.55 -1.41
N ASN A 106 -26.16 3.70 -1.48
CA ASN A 106 -27.45 3.93 -0.82
C ASN A 106 -27.42 3.73 0.71
N SER A 107 -26.28 4.03 1.34
CA SER A 107 -26.05 3.80 2.77
C SER A 107 -26.94 4.61 3.73
N GLN A 108 -27.67 5.60 3.21
CA GLN A 108 -28.71 6.36 3.90
C GLN A 108 -30.09 5.67 3.97
N ALA A 109 -30.31 4.63 3.15
CA ALA A 109 -31.58 3.91 3.10
C ALA A 109 -31.85 3.15 4.42
N PRO A 110 -33.12 2.82 4.74
CA PRO A 110 -33.45 2.02 5.92
C PRO A 110 -32.64 0.72 5.98
N GLY A 111 -31.90 0.51 7.08
CA GLY A 111 -31.00 -0.65 7.26
C GLY A 111 -29.54 -0.41 6.82
N GLY A 112 -29.21 0.74 6.24
CA GLY A 112 -27.85 1.16 5.91
C GLY A 112 -27.08 1.79 7.09
N LYS A 113 -25.75 1.88 6.98
CA LYS A 113 -24.87 2.40 8.05
C LYS A 113 -25.19 3.86 8.44
N PHE A 114 -25.69 4.65 7.49
CA PHE A 114 -26.05 6.04 7.69
C PHE A 114 -27.58 6.24 7.59
N ALA A 115 -28.36 5.22 7.96
CA ALA A 115 -29.82 5.29 7.93
C ALA A 115 -30.34 6.53 8.67
N GLY A 116 -31.14 7.34 7.97
CA GLY A 116 -31.70 8.59 8.50
C GLY A 116 -30.85 9.85 8.26
N VAL A 117 -29.65 9.72 7.68
CA VAL A 117 -28.85 10.88 7.24
C VAL A 117 -29.39 11.42 5.92
N ASP A 118 -29.75 12.70 5.89
CA ASP A 118 -30.26 13.38 4.70
C ASP A 118 -29.39 14.60 4.37
N VAL A 119 -28.41 14.41 3.49
CA VAL A 119 -27.48 15.47 3.08
C VAL A 119 -28.18 16.63 2.35
N SER A 120 -29.37 16.41 1.77
CA SER A 120 -30.12 17.46 1.10
C SER A 120 -30.71 18.51 2.04
N LYS A 121 -30.78 18.18 3.34
CA LYS A 121 -31.23 19.06 4.43
C LYS A 121 -30.08 19.74 5.17
N MET A 122 -28.84 19.38 4.86
CA MET A 122 -27.65 20.01 5.44
C MET A 122 -27.33 21.33 4.71
N THR A 123 -26.63 22.24 5.38
CA THR A 123 -25.92 23.34 4.74
C THR A 123 -24.65 22.84 4.04
N ILE A 124 -24.07 23.63 3.12
CA ILE A 124 -22.80 23.29 2.46
C ILE A 124 -21.69 23.05 3.50
N GLY A 125 -21.63 23.84 4.57
CA GLY A 125 -20.65 23.68 5.65
C GLY A 125 -20.84 22.37 6.43
N GLU A 126 -22.09 21.99 6.72
CA GLU A 126 -22.41 20.72 7.37
C GLU A 126 -22.14 19.53 6.45
N ALA A 127 -22.48 19.63 5.17
CA ALA A 127 -22.18 18.61 4.16
C ALA A 127 -20.66 18.41 3.99
N LYS A 128 -19.86 19.50 3.97
CA LYS A 128 -18.39 19.43 3.94
C LYS A 128 -17.82 18.76 5.19
N LYS A 129 -18.38 19.04 6.37
CA LYS A 129 -17.96 18.42 7.63
C LYS A 129 -18.32 16.93 7.66
N PHE A 130 -19.49 16.56 7.17
CA PHE A 130 -19.89 15.16 6.99
C PHE A 130 -18.97 14.44 5.98
N ALA A 131 -18.52 15.16 4.95
CA ALA A 131 -17.58 14.71 3.91
C ALA A 131 -16.09 14.71 4.33
N ALA A 132 -15.77 14.96 5.59
CA ALA A 132 -14.37 15.12 6.00
C ALA A 132 -13.56 13.82 5.73
N PRO A 133 -12.33 13.89 5.19
CA PRO A 133 -11.52 12.71 4.89
C PRO A 133 -11.24 11.81 6.10
N ASP A 134 -11.12 12.41 7.28
CA ASP A 134 -10.95 11.78 8.59
C ASP A 134 -12.28 11.48 9.30
N GLY A 135 -13.42 11.92 8.73
CA GLY A 135 -14.75 11.69 9.24
C GLY A 135 -15.25 10.26 9.04
N GLU A 136 -16.25 9.87 9.82
CA GLU A 136 -16.82 8.51 9.83
C GLU A 136 -17.28 8.05 8.44
N TYR A 137 -17.89 8.94 7.65
CA TYR A 137 -18.33 8.65 6.29
C TYR A 137 -17.15 8.37 5.35
N GLY A 138 -16.11 9.21 5.38
CA GLY A 138 -14.91 9.04 4.54
C GLY A 138 -14.10 7.80 4.86
N GLN A 139 -13.95 7.46 6.14
CA GLN A 139 -13.28 6.22 6.55
C GLN A 139 -14.10 4.96 6.22
N TRP A 140 -15.43 5.03 6.32
CA TRP A 140 -16.28 3.92 5.92
C TRP A 140 -16.21 3.65 4.42
N VAL A 141 -16.33 4.69 3.57
CA VAL A 141 -16.20 4.53 2.11
C VAL A 141 -14.80 4.07 1.73
N LYS A 142 -13.74 4.54 2.41
CA LYS A 142 -12.36 4.02 2.23
C LYS A 142 -12.27 2.51 2.42
N GLY A 143 -12.98 1.96 3.41
CA GLY A 143 -13.08 0.53 3.62
C GLY A 143 -13.81 -0.24 2.51
N GLN A 144 -14.60 0.43 1.66
CA GLN A 144 -15.35 -0.17 0.55
C GLN A 144 -14.61 -0.06 -0.79
N VAL A 145 -13.96 1.08 -1.07
CA VAL A 145 -13.35 1.36 -2.40
C VAL A 145 -11.82 1.47 -2.38
N GLY A 146 -11.18 1.23 -1.23
CA GLY A 146 -9.72 1.24 -1.07
C GLY A 146 -9.07 2.62 -1.08
N ARG A 147 -9.83 3.69 -1.29
CA ARG A 147 -9.38 5.10 -1.26
C ARG A 147 -10.41 5.98 -0.53
N VAL A 148 -9.96 7.08 0.08
CA VAL A 148 -10.88 8.04 0.70
C VAL A 148 -11.66 8.75 -0.41
N ALA A 149 -12.95 8.47 -0.49
CA ALA A 149 -13.91 9.13 -1.35
C ALA A 149 -15.17 9.42 -0.54
N THR A 150 -15.77 10.60 -0.71
CA THR A 150 -17.01 10.97 0.01
C THR A 150 -18.08 11.44 -0.97
N PRO A 151 -18.47 10.61 -1.95
CA PRO A 151 -19.46 11.02 -2.94
C PRO A 151 -20.82 11.18 -2.26
N MET A 152 -21.54 12.27 -2.54
CA MET A 152 -22.85 12.53 -1.94
C MET A 152 -23.75 13.36 -2.85
N GLY A 153 -25.06 13.22 -2.64
CA GLY A 153 -26.09 13.90 -3.40
C GLY A 153 -26.29 13.33 -4.80
N ARG A 154 -27.13 14.01 -5.59
CA ARG A 154 -27.58 13.55 -6.91
C ARG A 154 -26.43 13.37 -7.91
N GLY A 155 -25.41 14.23 -7.82
CA GLY A 155 -24.24 14.19 -8.69
C GLY A 155 -23.04 13.41 -8.14
N GLN A 156 -23.18 12.71 -7.01
CA GLN A 156 -22.09 12.02 -6.30
C GLN A 156 -20.84 12.90 -6.09
N VAL A 157 -21.05 14.16 -5.69
CA VAL A 157 -19.97 15.15 -5.56
C VAL A 157 -19.14 14.84 -4.31
N VAL A 158 -17.81 14.75 -4.46
CA VAL A 158 -16.87 14.53 -3.35
C VAL A 158 -16.65 15.82 -2.56
N GLY A 159 -16.36 15.73 -1.24
CA GLY A 159 -16.32 16.88 -0.33
C GLY A 159 -15.33 17.99 -0.73
N THR A 160 -14.18 17.62 -1.29
CA THR A 160 -13.18 18.55 -1.81
C THR A 160 -13.68 19.28 -3.06
N THR A 161 -14.33 18.56 -3.98
CA THR A 161 -14.96 19.12 -5.18
C THR A 161 -16.13 20.04 -4.83
N LEU A 162 -16.94 19.67 -3.84
CA LEU A 162 -18.01 20.50 -3.29
C LEU A 162 -17.46 21.82 -2.74
N GLY A 163 -16.39 21.77 -1.94
CA GLY A 163 -15.74 22.97 -1.40
C GLY A 163 -15.18 23.90 -2.49
N ALA A 164 -14.58 23.34 -3.53
CA ALA A 164 -14.04 24.11 -4.66
C ALA A 164 -15.16 24.75 -5.50
N ALA A 165 -16.19 23.99 -5.86
CA ALA A 165 -17.32 24.50 -6.64
C ALA A 165 -18.13 25.56 -5.88
N ALA A 166 -18.39 25.35 -4.59
CA ALA A 166 -19.06 26.35 -3.74
C ALA A 166 -18.26 27.66 -3.66
N SER A 167 -16.93 27.57 -3.53
CA SER A 167 -16.07 28.76 -3.51
C SER A 167 -16.08 29.50 -4.85
N GLN A 168 -16.09 28.77 -5.97
CA GLN A 168 -16.11 29.35 -7.32
C GLN A 168 -17.47 29.98 -7.68
N LEU A 169 -18.56 29.43 -7.16
CA LEU A 169 -19.91 29.96 -7.32
C LEU A 169 -20.24 31.08 -6.30
N GLY A 170 -19.33 31.37 -5.35
CA GLY A 170 -19.57 32.36 -4.30
C GLY A 170 -20.66 31.95 -3.29
N LEU A 171 -20.90 30.64 -3.13
CA LEU A 171 -21.91 30.11 -2.23
C LEU A 171 -21.36 30.06 -0.79
N PRO A 172 -21.95 30.76 0.19
CA PRO A 172 -21.51 30.69 1.58
C PRO A 172 -21.77 29.30 2.18
N ASP A 173 -20.99 28.91 3.19
CA ASP A 173 -21.13 27.62 3.89
C ASP A 173 -22.51 27.45 4.55
N THR A 174 -23.25 28.54 4.80
CA THR A 174 -24.63 28.53 5.32
C THR A 174 -25.69 28.23 4.25
N THR A 175 -25.32 28.15 2.97
CA THR A 175 -26.25 27.85 1.87
C THR A 175 -26.79 26.42 2.05
N PRO A 176 -28.11 26.19 1.96
CA PRO A 176 -28.68 24.84 2.00
C PRO A 176 -28.17 24.00 0.83
N PHE A 177 -27.71 22.77 1.07
CA PHE A 177 -27.27 21.81 0.06
C PHE A 177 -28.47 21.07 -0.58
N ASN A 178 -29.52 21.82 -0.90
CA ASN A 178 -30.77 21.34 -1.48
C ASN A 178 -30.66 21.10 -3.00
N ALA A 179 -31.77 20.70 -3.62
CA ALA A 179 -31.82 20.38 -5.06
C ALA A 179 -31.33 21.51 -5.97
N ALA A 180 -31.67 22.76 -5.67
CA ALA A 180 -31.26 23.91 -6.46
C ALA A 180 -29.75 24.15 -6.38
N THR A 181 -29.19 24.06 -5.16
CA THR A 181 -27.74 24.20 -4.92
C THR A 181 -26.95 23.07 -5.56
N GLN A 182 -27.42 21.83 -5.43
CA GLN A 182 -26.78 20.67 -6.07
C GLN A 182 -26.81 20.78 -7.60
N GLY A 183 -27.93 21.23 -8.18
CA GLY A 183 -28.05 21.49 -9.61
C GLY A 183 -27.08 22.56 -10.11
N ALA A 184 -26.97 23.68 -9.40
CA ALA A 184 -26.02 24.75 -9.74
C ALA A 184 -24.56 24.28 -9.70
N ILE A 185 -24.21 23.42 -8.73
CA ILE A 185 -22.87 22.83 -8.62
C ILE A 185 -22.60 21.86 -9.77
N ILE A 186 -23.56 21.02 -10.14
CA ILE A 186 -23.42 20.08 -11.26
C ILE A 186 -23.25 20.82 -12.59
N ASP A 187 -24.06 21.87 -12.83
CA ASP A 187 -23.96 22.71 -14.02
C ASP A 187 -22.58 23.42 -14.10
N HIS A 188 -22.11 23.97 -12.99
CA HIS A 188 -20.79 24.58 -12.91
C HIS A 188 -19.66 23.61 -13.25
N LEU A 189 -19.69 22.40 -12.71
CA LEU A 189 -18.71 21.35 -13.02
C LEU A 189 -18.78 20.90 -14.50
N ALA A 190 -19.98 20.81 -15.07
CA ALA A 190 -20.18 20.45 -16.48
C ALA A 190 -19.63 21.53 -17.42
N ARG A 191 -19.88 22.81 -17.12
CA ARG A 191 -19.32 23.94 -17.86
C ARG A 191 -17.80 24.01 -17.74
N GLN A 192 -17.26 23.78 -16.54
CA GLN A 192 -15.82 23.74 -16.32
C GLN A 192 -15.15 22.61 -17.12
N ALA A 193 -15.75 21.41 -17.14
CA ALA A 193 -15.24 20.26 -17.89
C ALA A 193 -15.25 20.50 -19.41
N THR A 194 -16.24 21.24 -19.92
CA THR A 194 -16.43 21.47 -21.36
C THR A 194 -15.82 22.76 -21.89
N ALA A 195 -15.37 23.69 -21.03
CA ALA A 195 -14.78 24.97 -21.43
C ALA A 195 -13.34 24.88 -21.99
N GLY A 196 -12.56 23.88 -21.58
CA GLY A 196 -11.14 23.75 -21.96
C GLY A 196 -10.90 23.12 -23.35
N PRO A 197 -11.51 21.97 -23.68
CA PRO A 197 -11.24 21.28 -24.94
C PRO A 197 -11.98 21.89 -26.14
N LEU A 198 -11.27 22.06 -27.27
CA LEU A 198 -11.84 22.62 -28.51
C LEU A 198 -12.60 21.59 -29.37
N THR A 199 -12.38 20.29 -29.15
CA THR A 199 -13.02 19.20 -29.90
C THR A 199 -14.13 18.54 -29.09
N LEU A 200 -15.15 18.01 -29.78
CA LEU A 200 -16.25 17.25 -29.17
C LEU A 200 -15.72 16.05 -28.38
N GLU A 201 -14.76 15.32 -28.94
CA GLU A 201 -14.06 14.20 -28.29
C GLU A 201 -13.35 14.63 -27.00
N GLY A 202 -12.64 15.77 -27.02
CA GLY A 202 -11.97 16.31 -25.85
C GLY A 202 -12.96 16.70 -24.74
N LYS A 203 -14.12 17.28 -25.10
CA LYS A 203 -15.18 17.63 -24.14
C LYS A 203 -15.80 16.37 -23.51
N MET A 204 -16.05 15.33 -24.29
CA MET A 204 -16.54 14.03 -23.79
C MET A 204 -15.53 13.35 -22.86
N ALA A 205 -14.24 13.37 -23.22
CA ALA A 205 -13.18 12.80 -22.37
C ALA A 205 -13.08 13.50 -21.01
N ARG A 206 -13.29 14.83 -20.94
CA ARG A 206 -13.31 15.57 -19.67
C ARG A 206 -14.55 15.30 -18.83
N LEU A 207 -15.72 15.11 -19.45
CA LEU A 207 -16.93 14.69 -18.73
C LEU A 207 -16.74 13.31 -18.07
N ARG A 208 -16.12 12.36 -18.78
CA ARG A 208 -15.77 11.02 -18.23
C ARG A 208 -14.72 11.03 -17.11
N GLN A 209 -13.92 12.08 -17.03
CA GLN A 209 -12.98 12.29 -15.92
C GLN A 209 -13.66 12.92 -14.70
N THR A 210 -14.77 13.63 -14.92
CA THR A 210 -15.50 14.36 -13.87
C THR A 210 -16.49 13.46 -13.14
N TRP A 211 -17.14 12.54 -13.86
CA TRP A 211 -18.05 11.53 -13.31
C TRP A 211 -17.60 10.12 -13.70
N GLU A 212 -17.47 9.23 -12.71
CA GLU A 212 -16.97 7.85 -12.89
C GLU A 212 -17.97 6.99 -13.68
N GLY A 213 -19.27 7.17 -13.43
CA GLY A 213 -20.37 6.46 -14.07
C GLY A 213 -20.52 6.77 -15.56
N LEU A 214 -19.94 7.88 -16.04
CA LEU A 214 -19.97 8.23 -17.47
C LEU A 214 -18.93 7.45 -18.30
N LYS A 215 -18.00 6.71 -17.68
CA LYS A 215 -16.99 5.91 -18.38
C LYS A 215 -17.59 4.82 -19.27
N ASN A 216 -18.78 4.33 -18.91
CA ASN A 216 -19.47 3.24 -19.62
C ASN A 216 -20.67 3.74 -20.47
N VAL A 217 -20.84 5.06 -20.61
CA VAL A 217 -21.88 5.66 -21.46
C VAL A 217 -21.39 5.75 -22.90
N SER A 218 -22.29 5.51 -23.87
CA SER A 218 -21.97 5.57 -25.30
C SER A 218 -21.46 6.97 -25.72
N ASP A 219 -20.56 7.03 -26.70
CA ASP A 219 -20.06 8.30 -27.25
C ASP A 219 -21.20 9.13 -27.86
N GLU A 220 -22.24 8.48 -28.40
CA GLU A 220 -23.40 9.13 -29.01
C GLU A 220 -24.25 9.88 -27.98
N ASP A 221 -24.56 9.23 -26.84
CA ASP A 221 -25.34 9.84 -25.76
C ASP A 221 -24.58 11.02 -25.11
N LEU A 222 -23.27 10.88 -24.93
CA LEU A 222 -22.40 11.93 -24.40
C LEU A 222 -22.24 13.09 -25.39
N ALA A 223 -22.11 12.81 -26.69
CA ALA A 223 -22.05 13.82 -27.74
C ALA A 223 -23.36 14.63 -27.80
N ALA A 224 -24.51 13.98 -27.71
CA ALA A 224 -25.81 14.64 -27.68
C ALA A 224 -25.97 15.56 -26.46
N ALA A 225 -25.47 15.15 -25.29
CA ALA A 225 -25.45 15.99 -24.09
C ALA A 225 -24.52 17.20 -24.24
N VAL A 226 -23.34 17.04 -24.86
CA VAL A 226 -22.40 18.14 -25.13
C VAL A 226 -22.93 19.13 -26.16
N GLN A 227 -23.64 18.65 -27.19
CA GLN A 227 -24.25 19.48 -28.22
C GLN A 227 -25.42 20.30 -27.67
N GLU A 228 -26.26 19.73 -26.80
CA GLU A 228 -27.31 20.47 -26.09
C GLU A 228 -26.73 21.58 -25.21
N MET A 229 -25.58 21.34 -24.55
CA MET A 229 -24.87 22.37 -23.79
C MET A 229 -24.21 23.44 -24.67
N SER A 230 -23.99 23.18 -25.97
CA SER A 230 -23.26 24.07 -26.89
C SER A 230 -24.16 24.82 -27.89
N GLY A 231 -25.42 24.39 -28.07
CA GLY A 231 -26.32 24.89 -29.12
C GLY A 231 -27.46 25.77 -28.58
N GLY A 232 -27.20 27.07 -28.39
CA GLY A 232 -28.24 28.09 -28.18
C GLY A 232 -28.12 29.20 -29.22
N GLY A 233 -28.95 29.17 -30.28
CA GLY A 233 -28.99 30.21 -31.32
C GLY A 233 -30.11 29.95 -32.35
N GLY A 234 -31.02 30.92 -32.49
CA GLY A 234 -32.30 30.82 -33.21
C GLY A 234 -32.24 30.69 -34.74
N GLN A 235 -33.37 30.24 -35.28
CA GLN A 235 -33.63 30.01 -36.70
C GLN A 235 -34.31 31.25 -37.33
N PRO A 236 -33.93 31.72 -38.54
CA PRO A 236 -34.58 32.85 -39.20
C PRO A 236 -35.88 32.43 -39.92
N PRO A 237 -36.88 33.33 -40.09
CA PRO A 237 -38.11 32.99 -40.78
C PRO A 237 -37.95 33.01 -42.32
N ALA A 238 -38.54 32.02 -42.98
CA ALA A 238 -38.72 31.98 -44.43
C ALA A 238 -39.92 32.86 -44.85
N GLN A 239 -39.79 33.61 -45.95
CA GLN A 239 -40.91 34.27 -46.63
C GLN A 239 -41.63 33.30 -47.57
N GLU A 240 -42.96 33.27 -47.53
CA GLU A 240 -43.78 32.44 -48.42
C GLU A 240 -44.25 33.20 -49.69
N PRO A 241 -44.31 32.55 -50.86
CA PRO A 241 -44.86 33.15 -52.09
C PRO A 241 -46.40 33.12 -52.13
N VAL A 242 -47.02 34.18 -52.68
CA VAL A 242 -48.48 34.26 -52.86
C VAL A 242 -48.90 33.63 -54.19
N LEU A 243 -49.86 32.71 -54.13
CA LEU A 243 -50.45 32.01 -55.27
C LEU A 243 -51.50 32.90 -55.97
N VAL A 244 -51.35 33.13 -57.28
CA VAL A 244 -52.35 33.84 -58.10
C VAL A 244 -52.94 32.88 -59.13
N LYS A 245 -54.27 32.81 -59.18
CA LYS A 245 -55.01 32.01 -60.18
C LYS A 245 -54.96 32.71 -61.54
N THR A 246 -54.48 32.03 -62.56
CA THR A 246 -54.63 32.49 -63.95
C THR A 246 -56.07 32.28 -64.41
N ARG A 247 -56.47 32.96 -65.49
CA ARG A 247 -57.84 32.95 -66.01
C ARG A 247 -58.30 31.56 -66.49
N ASP A 248 -57.37 30.62 -66.67
CA ASP A 248 -57.61 29.23 -67.12
C ASP A 248 -57.49 28.19 -65.98
N GLY A 249 -57.41 28.64 -64.71
CA GLY A 249 -57.57 27.78 -63.53
C GLY A 249 -56.32 27.08 -63.00
N ALA A 250 -55.14 27.28 -63.60
CA ALA A 250 -53.86 26.80 -63.05
C ALA A 250 -53.24 27.82 -62.06
N VAL A 251 -52.49 27.31 -61.07
CA VAL A 251 -51.86 28.09 -60.01
C VAL A 251 -50.35 28.12 -60.24
N GLU A 252 -49.76 29.31 -60.43
CA GLU A 252 -48.31 29.49 -60.58
C GLU A 252 -47.77 30.54 -59.60
N PRO A 253 -46.59 30.31 -58.96
CA PRO A 253 -45.90 31.32 -58.16
C PRO A 253 -45.06 32.26 -59.04
N ARG A 254 -45.22 33.58 -58.92
CA ARG A 254 -44.39 34.59 -59.61
C ARG A 254 -44.04 35.77 -58.70
N LEU A 255 -42.85 36.35 -58.93
CA LEU A 255 -42.28 37.37 -58.05
C LEU A 255 -42.64 38.85 -58.37
N TYR A 256 -43.07 39.27 -59.59
CA TYR A 256 -43.52 40.68 -59.89
C TYR A 256 -44.49 40.82 -61.10
N SER A 257 -45.29 41.91 -61.18
CA SER A 257 -46.36 42.21 -62.18
C SER A 257 -46.17 43.57 -62.94
N PRO A 258 -46.63 43.76 -64.22
CA PRO A 258 -46.09 44.76 -65.14
C PRO A 258 -47.01 45.93 -65.60
N LEU A 259 -47.77 46.63 -64.73
CA LEU A 259 -48.58 47.81 -65.16
C LEU A 259 -48.48 49.00 -64.18
N SER A 260 -47.97 50.13 -64.68
CA SER A 260 -47.35 51.24 -63.91
C SER A 260 -48.10 52.58 -63.96
N GLY A 261 -48.22 53.23 -62.80
CA GLY A 261 -48.61 54.64 -62.59
C GLY A 261 -49.06 54.82 -61.13
N PRO A 262 -48.83 55.97 -60.48
CA PRO A 262 -48.43 56.11 -59.06
C PRO A 262 -47.39 55.15 -58.45
N MET A 263 -47.41 53.88 -58.85
CA MET A 263 -46.47 52.86 -58.39
C MET A 263 -45.01 53.20 -58.69
N LEU A 264 -44.66 53.92 -59.76
CA LEU A 264 -43.26 54.32 -60.03
C LEU A 264 -42.73 55.36 -59.02
N ARG A 265 -43.59 56.25 -58.50
CA ARG A 265 -43.19 57.20 -57.46
C ARG A 265 -43.14 56.53 -56.08
N ALA A 266 -44.10 55.65 -55.79
CA ALA A 266 -44.06 54.81 -54.60
C ALA A 266 -42.88 53.81 -54.64
N HIS A 267 -42.53 53.30 -55.81
CA HIS A 267 -41.40 52.41 -56.06
C HIS A 267 -40.08 53.16 -55.95
N ASN A 268 -39.95 54.37 -56.50
CA ASN A 268 -38.73 55.17 -56.34
C ASN A 268 -38.55 55.65 -54.89
N ALA A 269 -39.63 56.00 -54.18
CA ALA A 269 -39.60 56.31 -52.76
C ALA A 269 -39.29 55.06 -51.90
N ALA A 270 -39.89 53.90 -52.23
CA ALA A 270 -39.60 52.64 -51.56
C ALA A 270 -38.18 52.14 -51.87
N ALA A 271 -37.67 52.35 -53.08
CA ALA A 271 -36.29 52.03 -53.46
C ALA A 271 -35.29 52.97 -52.77
N ALA A 272 -35.59 54.26 -52.62
CA ALA A 272 -34.79 55.18 -51.83
C ALA A 272 -34.77 54.79 -50.33
N SER A 273 -35.93 54.46 -49.76
CA SER A 273 -36.03 53.98 -48.38
C SER A 273 -35.34 52.62 -48.18
N ALA A 274 -35.46 51.71 -49.14
CA ALA A 274 -34.79 50.41 -49.12
C ALA A 274 -33.26 50.59 -49.22
N TYR A 275 -32.79 51.49 -50.10
CA TYR A 275 -31.37 51.83 -50.21
C TYR A 275 -30.83 52.45 -48.92
N LEU A 276 -31.54 53.41 -48.30
CA LEU A 276 -31.14 53.98 -47.01
C LEU A 276 -31.15 52.93 -45.90
N ALA A 277 -32.14 52.02 -45.87
CA ALA A 277 -32.19 50.94 -44.89
C ALA A 277 -31.06 49.92 -45.09
N GLU A 278 -30.74 49.56 -46.33
CA GLU A 278 -29.61 48.68 -46.67
C GLU A 278 -28.27 49.32 -46.30
N MET A 279 -28.08 50.61 -46.62
CA MET A 279 -26.87 51.34 -46.25
C MET A 279 -26.73 51.55 -44.74
N ASN A 280 -27.82 51.80 -44.01
CA ASN A 280 -27.79 51.86 -42.54
C ASN A 280 -27.47 50.49 -41.94
N ASN A 281 -28.06 49.40 -42.45
CA ASN A 281 -27.74 48.05 -41.97
C ASN A 281 -26.28 47.67 -42.24
N ALA A 282 -25.76 47.99 -43.44
CA ALA A 282 -24.36 47.80 -43.78
C ALA A 282 -23.45 48.64 -42.88
N ALA A 283 -23.80 49.92 -42.67
CA ALA A 283 -23.07 50.79 -41.77
C ALA A 283 -23.08 50.32 -40.32
N GLY A 284 -24.19 49.80 -39.81
CA GLY A 284 -24.26 49.22 -38.47
C GLY A 284 -23.35 48.00 -38.32
N GLN A 285 -23.28 47.13 -39.35
CA GLN A 285 -22.34 46.00 -39.37
C GLN A 285 -20.88 46.47 -39.43
N ASP A 286 -20.58 47.45 -40.28
CA ASP A 286 -19.23 47.97 -40.44
C ASP A 286 -18.77 48.78 -39.22
N PHE A 287 -19.65 49.56 -38.60
CA PHE A 287 -19.37 50.24 -37.32
C PHE A 287 -19.17 49.24 -36.19
N ALA A 288 -19.95 48.15 -36.14
CA ALA A 288 -19.67 47.06 -35.20
C ALA A 288 -18.30 46.42 -35.48
N ALA A 289 -17.94 46.21 -36.75
CA ALA A 289 -16.62 45.72 -37.13
C ALA A 289 -15.50 46.69 -36.72
N PHE A 290 -15.66 48.01 -36.93
CA PHE A 290 -14.69 49.01 -36.49
C PHE A 290 -14.59 49.06 -34.96
N ALA A 291 -15.70 48.96 -34.23
CA ALA A 291 -15.68 48.90 -32.77
C ALA A 291 -14.88 47.68 -32.26
N THR A 292 -14.97 46.53 -32.95
CA THR A 292 -14.14 45.36 -32.63
C THR A 292 -12.67 45.51 -33.04
N GLN A 293 -12.36 46.27 -34.09
CA GLN A 293 -10.98 46.57 -34.51
C GLN A 293 -10.29 47.61 -33.61
N PHE A 294 -11.04 48.54 -33.04
CA PHE A 294 -10.56 49.62 -32.18
C PHE A 294 -11.07 49.47 -30.73
N PRO A 295 -10.80 48.35 -30.03
CA PRO A 295 -11.33 48.12 -28.69
C PRO A 295 -10.78 49.18 -27.71
N LEU A 296 -11.68 49.83 -26.95
CA LEU A 296 -11.35 50.91 -26.00
C LEU A 296 -10.63 52.13 -26.63
N ASP A 297 -10.66 52.26 -27.95
CA ASP A 297 -10.13 53.40 -28.71
C ASP A 297 -11.26 54.13 -29.47
N PRO A 298 -12.05 54.96 -28.76
CA PRO A 298 -13.15 55.70 -29.38
C PRO A 298 -12.67 56.70 -30.44
N GLU A 299 -11.44 57.20 -30.33
CA GLU A 299 -10.87 58.15 -31.29
C GLU A 299 -10.47 57.46 -32.61
N GLY A 300 -9.85 56.28 -32.52
CA GLY A 300 -9.60 55.41 -33.68
C GLY A 300 -10.88 54.98 -34.37
N PHE A 301 -11.90 54.57 -33.59
CA PHE A 301 -13.24 54.27 -34.12
C PHE A 301 -13.84 55.48 -34.84
N ARG A 302 -13.82 56.67 -34.23
CA ARG A 302 -14.39 57.88 -34.83
C ARG A 302 -13.74 58.22 -36.16
N GLN A 303 -12.41 58.11 -36.27
CA GLN A 303 -11.69 58.39 -37.51
C GLN A 303 -12.03 57.37 -38.62
N ALA A 304 -12.08 56.08 -38.29
CA ALA A 304 -12.44 55.03 -39.24
C ALA A 304 -13.91 55.14 -39.70
N ALA A 305 -14.82 55.38 -38.75
CA ALA A 305 -16.24 55.57 -39.03
C ALA A 305 -16.50 56.84 -39.85
N GLN A 306 -15.82 57.96 -39.56
CA GLN A 306 -15.91 59.18 -40.39
C GLN A 306 -15.44 58.93 -41.82
N GLY A 307 -14.33 58.21 -42.01
CA GLY A 307 -13.86 57.81 -43.34
C GLY A 307 -14.87 56.95 -44.09
N TYR A 308 -15.54 56.02 -43.40
CA TYR A 308 -16.62 55.21 -43.98
C TYR A 308 -17.84 56.06 -44.36
N VAL A 309 -18.29 56.96 -43.48
CA VAL A 309 -19.40 57.89 -43.77
C VAL A 309 -19.09 58.73 -45.01
N ASP A 310 -17.91 59.32 -45.08
CA ASP A 310 -17.51 60.16 -46.22
C ASP A 310 -17.45 59.36 -47.53
N GLN A 311 -16.97 58.11 -47.48
CA GLN A 311 -16.92 57.22 -48.64
C GLN A 311 -18.32 56.77 -49.08
N ALA A 312 -19.19 56.38 -48.14
CA ALA A 312 -20.57 55.97 -48.41
C ALA A 312 -21.39 57.12 -49.02
N VAL A 313 -21.27 58.33 -48.47
CA VAL A 313 -21.94 59.54 -48.97
C VAL A 313 -21.43 59.92 -50.37
N LYS A 314 -20.12 59.80 -50.63
CA LYS A 314 -19.55 60.08 -51.96
C LYS A 314 -20.07 59.11 -53.03
N GLY A 315 -20.25 57.84 -52.67
CA GLY A 315 -20.77 56.79 -53.55
C GLY A 315 -22.29 56.85 -53.77
N ALA A 316 -23.04 57.54 -52.91
CA ALA A 316 -24.49 57.59 -52.97
C ALA A 316 -25.04 58.53 -54.08
N PRO A 317 -26.26 58.25 -54.59
CA PRO A 317 -26.97 59.13 -55.52
C PRO A 317 -27.13 60.54 -54.94
N GLU A 318 -26.94 61.58 -55.76
CA GLU A 318 -26.88 62.99 -55.33
C GLU A 318 -28.09 63.41 -54.48
N GLN A 319 -29.28 62.91 -54.82
CA GLN A 319 -30.53 63.22 -54.14
C GLN A 319 -30.65 62.61 -52.72
N MET A 320 -29.81 61.61 -52.37
CA MET A 320 -29.88 60.89 -51.08
C MET A 320 -28.70 61.19 -50.14
N ARG A 321 -27.70 61.94 -50.61
CA ARG A 321 -26.45 62.17 -49.86
C ARG A 321 -26.65 62.83 -48.50
N ALA A 322 -27.55 63.81 -48.42
CA ALA A 322 -27.82 64.57 -47.20
C ALA A 322 -28.47 63.68 -46.12
N ASP A 323 -29.52 62.93 -46.49
CA ASP A 323 -30.25 62.05 -45.58
C ASP A 323 -29.39 60.86 -45.14
N LEU A 324 -28.61 60.29 -46.05
CA LEU A 324 -27.67 59.22 -45.73
C LEU A 324 -26.61 59.70 -44.72
N ARG A 325 -25.99 60.87 -44.98
CA ARG A 325 -24.98 61.43 -44.08
C ARG A 325 -25.52 61.62 -42.66
N LEU A 326 -26.72 62.19 -42.54
CA LEU A 326 -27.34 62.47 -41.24
C LEU A 326 -27.65 61.19 -40.45
N ASN A 327 -28.13 60.14 -41.12
CA ASN A 327 -28.41 58.86 -40.46
C ASN A 327 -27.13 58.16 -40.00
N LEU A 328 -26.12 58.09 -40.88
CA LEU A 328 -24.85 57.44 -40.57
C LEU A 328 -24.06 58.19 -39.48
N GLU A 329 -24.06 59.53 -39.51
CA GLU A 329 -23.41 60.33 -38.46
C GLU A 329 -24.09 60.14 -37.09
N ARG A 330 -25.41 59.99 -37.06
CA ARG A 330 -26.16 59.70 -35.82
C ARG A 330 -25.79 58.33 -35.25
N GLU A 331 -25.75 57.30 -36.09
CA GLU A 331 -25.41 55.94 -35.67
C GLU A 331 -23.94 55.85 -35.22
N MET A 332 -23.03 56.50 -35.95
CA MET A 332 -21.63 56.66 -35.54
C MET A 332 -21.52 57.33 -34.16
N GLN A 333 -22.27 58.41 -33.91
CA GLN A 333 -22.24 59.12 -32.61
C GLN A 333 -22.75 58.22 -31.47
N GLN A 334 -23.80 57.44 -31.68
CA GLN A 334 -24.31 56.51 -30.66
C GLN A 334 -23.28 55.43 -30.31
N SER A 335 -22.66 54.81 -31.31
CA SER A 335 -21.60 53.82 -31.12
C SER A 335 -20.37 54.42 -30.44
N TYR A 336 -19.98 55.65 -30.80
CA TYR A 336 -18.88 56.37 -30.15
C TYR A 336 -19.15 56.62 -28.66
N ILE A 337 -20.36 57.06 -28.29
CA ILE A 337 -20.74 57.28 -26.88
C ILE A 337 -20.66 55.96 -26.10
N GLY A 338 -21.17 54.87 -26.67
CA GLY A 338 -21.09 53.53 -26.05
C GLY A 338 -19.64 53.09 -25.80
N MET A 339 -18.74 53.31 -26.77
CA MET A 339 -17.31 52.99 -26.62
C MET A 339 -16.60 53.88 -25.60
N VAL A 340 -16.97 55.17 -25.50
CA VAL A 340 -16.44 56.07 -24.47
C VAL A 340 -16.87 55.59 -23.08
N GLU A 341 -18.12 55.19 -22.91
CA GLU A 341 -18.63 54.63 -21.65
C GLU A 341 -17.93 53.33 -21.27
N GLU A 342 -17.74 52.41 -22.23
CA GLU A 342 -17.01 51.16 -22.03
C GLU A 342 -15.56 51.41 -21.63
N LYS A 343 -14.85 52.33 -22.32
CA LYS A 343 -13.49 52.75 -21.96
C LYS A 343 -13.40 53.31 -20.55
N GLN A 344 -14.34 54.17 -20.16
CA GLN A 344 -14.39 54.71 -18.80
C GLN A 344 -14.68 53.60 -17.77
N SER A 345 -15.58 52.66 -18.08
CA SER A 345 -15.89 51.51 -17.23
C SER A 345 -14.68 50.59 -17.03
N ASP A 346 -13.96 50.25 -18.10
CA ASP A 346 -12.73 49.44 -18.02
C ASP A 346 -11.64 50.16 -17.23
N THR A 347 -11.43 51.46 -17.47
CA THR A 347 -10.45 52.26 -16.73
C THR A 347 -10.78 52.27 -15.23
N ARG A 348 -12.06 52.44 -14.85
CA ARG A 348 -12.51 52.36 -13.46
C ARG A 348 -12.25 50.97 -12.85
N LYS A 349 -12.59 49.89 -13.57
CA LYS A 349 -12.34 48.51 -13.10
C LYS A 349 -10.86 48.23 -12.90
N ARG A 350 -9.99 48.67 -13.81
CA ARG A 350 -8.53 48.51 -13.66
C ARG A 350 -8.00 49.28 -12.47
N ALA A 351 -8.46 50.52 -12.26
CA ALA A 351 -8.08 51.33 -11.11
C ALA A 351 -8.56 50.70 -9.78
N ASP A 352 -9.77 50.15 -9.75
CA ASP A 352 -10.32 49.44 -8.60
C ASP A 352 -9.50 48.18 -8.26
N ASN A 353 -9.23 47.33 -9.27
CA ASN A 353 -8.44 46.12 -9.10
C ASN A 353 -6.99 46.42 -8.66
N ALA A 354 -6.37 47.45 -9.26
CA ALA A 354 -4.99 47.83 -8.93
C ALA A 354 -4.89 48.38 -7.49
N SER A 355 -5.86 49.20 -7.07
CA SER A 355 -5.88 49.72 -5.70
C SER A 355 -6.22 48.64 -4.68
N ALA A 356 -7.14 47.71 -4.97
CA ALA A 356 -7.44 46.57 -4.11
C ALA A 356 -6.20 45.69 -3.88
N ALA A 357 -5.46 45.35 -4.94
CA ALA A 357 -4.24 44.55 -4.83
C ALA A 357 -3.14 45.25 -4.00
N LEU A 358 -3.02 46.58 -4.09
CA LEU A 358 -2.10 47.35 -3.24
C LEU A 358 -2.56 47.34 -1.78
N VAL A 359 -3.85 47.53 -1.52
CA VAL A 359 -4.42 47.46 -0.16
C VAL A 359 -4.15 46.09 0.47
N ASP A 360 -4.36 44.98 -0.26
CA ASP A 360 -4.09 43.64 0.24
C ASP A 360 -2.60 43.42 0.57
N ARG A 361 -1.69 43.88 -0.30
CA ARG A 361 -0.24 43.77 -0.08
C ARG A 361 0.17 44.55 1.17
N TRP A 362 -0.25 45.79 1.30
CA TRP A 362 0.15 46.64 2.44
C TRP A 362 -0.56 46.24 3.74
N SER A 363 -1.79 45.72 3.67
CA SER A 363 -2.47 45.06 4.80
C SER A 363 -1.69 43.85 5.30
N THR A 364 -1.18 43.02 4.39
CA THR A 364 -0.34 41.87 4.74
C THR A 364 0.97 42.31 5.37
N GLN A 365 1.68 43.27 4.76
CA GLN A 365 2.94 43.80 5.31
C GLN A 365 2.74 44.46 6.69
N TYR A 366 1.64 45.17 6.89
CA TYR A 366 1.30 45.73 8.19
C TYR A 366 1.06 44.62 9.23
N SER A 367 0.32 43.57 8.86
CA SER A 367 0.09 42.40 9.72
C SER A 367 1.40 41.70 10.12
N GLU A 368 2.30 41.48 9.17
CA GLU A 368 3.60 40.85 9.39
C GLU A 368 4.53 41.71 10.25
N ALA A 369 4.57 43.02 9.98
CA ALA A 369 5.39 43.96 10.73
C ALA A 369 4.91 44.07 12.19
N LEU A 370 3.60 44.15 12.41
CA LEU A 370 3.01 44.08 13.75
C LEU A 370 3.40 42.78 14.47
N ALA A 371 3.21 41.62 13.83
CA ALA A 371 3.54 40.32 14.39
C ALA A 371 5.04 40.07 14.64
N SER A 372 5.91 40.91 14.06
CA SER A 372 7.36 40.88 14.30
C SER A 372 7.80 41.73 15.48
N GLY A 373 6.91 42.56 16.04
CA GLY A 373 7.26 43.54 17.07
C GLY A 373 8.09 44.72 16.56
N ASN A 374 8.32 44.85 15.25
CA ASN A 374 9.02 45.98 14.66
C ASN A 374 8.08 47.18 14.51
N ASN A 375 8.06 48.02 15.55
CA ASN A 375 7.19 49.19 15.63
C ASN A 375 7.39 50.19 14.49
N GLU A 376 8.63 50.39 14.03
CA GLU A 376 8.94 51.33 12.94
C GLU A 376 8.40 50.82 11.60
N ALA A 377 8.63 49.54 11.29
CA ALA A 377 8.11 48.92 10.08
C ALA A 377 6.57 48.85 10.10
N ALA A 378 5.97 48.59 11.26
CA ALA A 378 4.51 48.55 11.42
C ALA A 378 3.89 49.93 11.19
N GLN A 379 4.49 50.99 11.73
CA GLN A 379 4.04 52.36 11.49
C GLN A 379 4.18 52.76 10.01
N ALA A 380 5.31 52.46 9.38
CA ALA A 380 5.52 52.77 7.96
C ALA A 380 4.51 52.04 7.05
N ALA A 381 4.28 50.74 7.29
CA ALA A 381 3.30 49.96 6.54
C ALA A 381 1.86 50.47 6.78
N ARG A 382 1.53 50.87 8.01
CA ARG A 382 0.24 51.46 8.36
C ARG A 382 0.01 52.78 7.63
N SER A 383 0.96 53.70 7.64
CA SER A 383 0.81 54.99 6.95
C SER A 383 0.61 54.80 5.44
N ARG A 384 1.37 53.89 4.81
CA ARG A 384 1.19 53.56 3.38
C ARG A 384 -0.18 52.97 3.08
N LEU A 385 -0.69 52.12 3.97
CA LEU A 385 -2.02 51.53 3.85
C LEU A 385 -3.12 52.60 4.02
N GLU A 386 -3.00 53.47 5.00
CA GLU A 386 -3.94 54.58 5.23
C GLU A 386 -3.97 55.55 4.03
N ASP A 387 -2.80 55.91 3.47
CA ASP A 387 -2.72 56.73 2.25
C ASP A 387 -3.45 56.08 1.07
N LEU A 388 -3.28 54.77 0.87
CA LEU A 388 -3.96 54.04 -0.20
C LEU A 388 -5.47 53.97 0.01
N LEU A 389 -5.92 53.78 1.25
CA LEU A 389 -7.33 53.75 1.61
C LEU A 389 -7.99 55.12 1.41
N VAL A 390 -7.33 56.21 1.81
CA VAL A 390 -7.81 57.58 1.55
C VAL A 390 -7.91 57.85 0.04
N ASN A 391 -6.90 57.43 -0.73
CA ASN A 391 -6.97 57.56 -2.19
C ASN A 391 -8.14 56.75 -2.78
N ARG A 392 -8.44 55.57 -2.23
CA ARG A 392 -9.55 54.72 -2.67
C ARG A 392 -10.92 55.30 -2.30
N GLU A 393 -11.05 55.93 -1.13
CA GLU A 393 -12.24 56.69 -0.72
C GLU A 393 -12.53 57.87 -1.67
N ALA A 394 -11.50 58.46 -2.27
CA ALA A 394 -11.61 59.58 -3.20
C ALA A 394 -11.85 59.19 -4.67
N LEU A 395 -11.84 57.88 -5.02
CA LEU A 395 -11.97 57.44 -6.41
C LEU A 395 -13.42 57.60 -6.92
N PRO A 396 -13.66 58.37 -8.00
CA PRO A 396 -14.99 58.59 -8.52
C PRO A 396 -15.60 57.32 -9.12
N GLY A 397 -16.85 57.01 -8.75
CA GLY A 397 -17.59 55.85 -9.24
C GLY A 397 -17.31 54.55 -8.49
N ILE A 398 -16.49 54.56 -7.43
CA ILE A 398 -16.29 53.43 -6.52
C ILE A 398 -17.11 53.67 -5.25
N GLY A 399 -17.95 52.71 -4.85
CA GLY A 399 -18.77 52.78 -3.63
C GLY A 399 -18.01 52.52 -2.33
N TRP A 400 -16.69 52.76 -2.30
CA TRP A 400 -15.83 52.46 -1.15
C TRP A 400 -16.05 53.48 -0.03
N THR A 401 -16.27 53.00 1.19
CA THR A 401 -16.63 53.83 2.35
C THR A 401 -15.52 53.86 3.39
N ARG A 402 -15.52 54.91 4.22
CA ARG A 402 -14.62 55.01 5.37
C ARG A 402 -14.69 53.80 6.31
N ALA A 403 -15.90 53.27 6.54
CA ALA A 403 -16.10 52.08 7.36
C ALA A 403 -15.42 50.82 6.77
N GLN A 404 -15.36 50.70 5.44
CA GLN A 404 -14.63 49.60 4.79
C GLN A 404 -13.12 49.76 4.96
N SER A 405 -12.58 50.99 4.87
CA SER A 405 -11.18 51.28 5.17
C SER A 405 -10.80 50.88 6.60
N GLU A 406 -11.63 51.19 7.58
CA GLU A 406 -11.38 50.83 8.99
C GLU A 406 -11.41 49.30 9.20
N ASN A 407 -12.32 48.60 8.52
CA ASN A 407 -12.37 47.14 8.55
C ASN A 407 -11.10 46.49 7.98
N VAL A 408 -10.47 47.11 6.97
CA VAL A 408 -9.18 46.63 6.45
C VAL A 408 -8.09 46.73 7.52
N ILE A 409 -7.97 47.87 8.20
CA ILE A 409 -6.98 48.07 9.29
C ILE A 409 -7.22 47.08 10.44
N LEU A 410 -8.47 46.90 10.87
CA LEU A 410 -8.85 45.92 11.89
C LEU A 410 -8.55 44.48 11.44
N GLY A 411 -8.76 44.19 10.16
CA GLY A 411 -8.40 42.93 9.52
C GLY A 411 -6.89 42.66 9.62
N SER A 412 -6.04 43.65 9.36
CA SER A 412 -4.60 43.51 9.47
C SER A 412 -4.14 43.25 10.92
N ILE A 413 -4.74 43.92 11.91
CA ILE A 413 -4.43 43.68 13.33
C ILE A 413 -4.80 42.24 13.74
N LYS A 414 -5.98 41.75 13.31
CA LYS A 414 -6.37 40.34 13.52
C LYS A 414 -5.44 39.37 12.79
N GLY A 415 -4.97 39.75 11.60
CA GLY A 415 -3.97 39.02 10.83
C GLY A 415 -2.66 38.86 11.61
N ALA A 416 -2.17 39.93 12.23
CA ALA A 416 -0.98 39.90 13.08
C ALA A 416 -1.12 38.90 14.24
N GLN A 417 -2.23 38.95 14.98
CA GLN A 417 -2.50 38.00 16.08
C GLN A 417 -2.52 36.54 15.59
N LYS A 418 -3.07 36.30 14.39
CA LYS A 418 -3.08 34.96 13.79
C LYS A 418 -1.65 34.49 13.49
N ILE A 419 -0.81 35.35 12.92
CA ILE A 419 0.59 35.05 12.63
C ILE A 419 1.35 34.73 13.93
N GLU A 420 1.18 35.53 14.98
CA GLU A 420 1.79 35.28 16.29
C GLU A 420 1.34 33.94 16.90
N ASN A 421 0.03 33.66 16.88
CA ASN A 421 -0.51 32.40 17.38
C ASN A 421 0.03 31.19 16.58
N THR A 422 0.16 31.33 15.25
CA THR A 422 0.78 30.28 14.41
C THR A 422 2.25 30.08 14.75
N ARG A 423 3.03 31.16 14.94
CA ARG A 423 4.44 31.08 15.36
C ARG A 423 4.60 30.43 16.73
N ALA A 424 3.79 30.84 17.71
CA ALA A 424 3.80 30.27 19.05
C ALA A 424 3.43 28.78 19.04
N THR A 425 2.46 28.38 18.22
CA THR A 425 2.08 26.97 18.04
C THR A 425 3.21 26.18 17.39
N ALA A 426 3.83 26.70 16.33
CA ALA A 426 4.95 26.05 15.65
C ALA A 426 6.15 25.86 16.61
N TYR A 427 6.51 26.89 17.38
CA TYR A 427 7.55 26.83 18.40
C TYR A 427 7.23 25.79 19.48
N LYS A 428 5.98 25.78 19.99
CA LYS A 428 5.51 24.76 20.94
C LYS A 428 5.65 23.34 20.39
N THR A 429 5.28 23.12 19.12
CA THR A 429 5.42 21.83 18.46
C THR A 429 6.88 21.43 18.29
N GLU A 430 7.76 22.37 17.91
CA GLU A 430 9.19 22.11 17.77
C GLU A 430 9.83 21.70 19.08
N ILE A 431 9.61 22.46 20.16
CA ILE A 431 10.09 22.11 21.51
C ILE A 431 9.51 20.76 21.95
N GLY A 432 8.22 20.52 21.66
CA GLY A 432 7.59 19.24 21.94
C GLY A 432 8.28 18.05 21.26
N LYS A 433 8.76 18.21 20.02
CA LYS A 433 9.51 17.16 19.29
C LYS A 433 10.93 16.96 19.84
N LYS A 434 11.61 18.05 20.21
CA LYS A 434 12.94 17.97 20.84
C LYS A 434 12.87 17.22 22.16
N LEU A 435 11.86 17.52 22.99
CA LEU A 435 11.59 16.79 24.23
C LEU A 435 11.25 15.30 23.98
N ASP A 436 10.50 14.96 22.92
CA ASP A 436 10.26 13.55 22.56
C ASP A 436 11.57 12.80 22.24
N GLY A 437 12.50 13.48 21.56
CA GLY A 437 13.84 12.96 21.29
C GLY A 437 14.64 12.73 22.58
N VAL A 438 14.59 13.68 23.52
CA VAL A 438 15.20 13.53 24.85
C VAL A 438 14.57 12.37 25.63
N ILE A 439 13.24 12.26 25.63
CA ILE A 439 12.50 11.17 26.28
C ILE A 439 12.94 9.82 25.73
N SER A 440 13.02 9.68 24.41
CA SER A 440 13.42 8.42 23.76
C SER A 440 14.88 8.07 24.03
N ALA A 441 15.79 9.05 23.99
CA ALA A 441 17.20 8.81 24.31
C ALA A 441 17.36 8.39 25.78
N ALA A 442 16.76 9.12 26.71
CA ALA A 442 16.82 8.81 28.13
C ALA A 442 16.16 7.46 28.44
N GLU A 443 15.04 7.11 27.79
CA GLU A 443 14.40 5.80 27.91
C GLU A 443 15.35 4.65 27.52
N ASN A 444 16.18 4.85 26.48
CA ASN A 444 17.20 3.90 26.05
C ASN A 444 18.54 4.02 26.81
N GLY A 445 18.61 4.85 27.85
CA GLY A 445 19.82 5.03 28.66
C GLY A 445 20.90 5.90 27.99
N GLN A 446 20.55 6.60 26.92
CA GLN A 446 21.45 7.45 26.14
C GLN A 446 21.28 8.93 26.51
N HIS A 447 22.26 9.75 26.14
CA HIS A 447 22.18 11.21 26.24
C HIS A 447 21.72 11.83 24.92
N ALA A 448 20.86 12.85 25.01
CA ALA A 448 20.45 13.68 23.87
C ALA A 448 21.08 15.08 23.94
N ALA A 449 21.39 15.65 22.77
CA ALA A 449 21.95 17.00 22.68
C ALA A 449 21.01 18.10 23.22
N ASP A 450 19.70 17.86 23.14
CA ASP A 450 18.66 18.80 23.54
C ASP A 450 18.29 18.71 25.05
N GLU A 451 19.03 17.96 25.88
CA GLU A 451 18.76 17.85 27.33
C GLU A 451 18.81 19.22 28.04
N ALA A 452 19.68 20.12 27.58
CA ALA A 452 19.80 21.48 28.10
C ALA A 452 18.51 22.31 27.96
N LEU A 453 17.53 21.88 27.15
CA LEU A 453 16.21 22.54 27.10
C LEU A 453 15.48 22.52 28.44
N LEU A 454 15.79 21.55 29.32
CA LEU A 454 15.17 21.46 30.64
C LEU A 454 15.70 22.51 31.63
N ASP A 455 16.77 23.22 31.30
CA ASP A 455 17.27 24.34 32.10
C ASP A 455 16.43 25.63 31.89
N ASP A 456 15.69 25.71 30.79
CA ASP A 456 14.84 26.85 30.46
C ASP A 456 13.44 26.74 31.10
N LYS A 457 13.14 27.64 32.04
CA LYS A 457 11.81 27.75 32.69
C LYS A 457 10.66 27.97 31.70
N GLY A 458 10.94 28.57 30.54
CA GLY A 458 9.98 28.74 29.46
C GLY A 458 9.50 27.41 28.87
N VAL A 459 10.41 26.43 28.75
CA VAL A 459 10.09 25.07 28.25
C VAL A 459 9.11 24.36 29.19
N TRP A 460 9.33 24.45 30.51
CA TRP A 460 8.43 23.89 31.52
C TRP A 460 7.03 24.50 31.48
N SER A 461 6.92 25.79 31.17
CA SER A 461 5.61 26.45 31.02
C SER A 461 4.92 26.09 29.70
N LEU A 462 5.70 25.83 28.65
CA LEU A 462 5.19 25.56 27.30
C LEU A 462 4.76 24.08 27.11
N GLN A 463 5.51 23.15 27.69
CA GLN A 463 5.36 21.69 27.59
C GLN A 463 5.53 21.00 28.96
N PRO A 464 4.65 21.27 29.95
CA PRO A 464 4.84 20.84 31.33
C PRO A 464 4.90 19.33 31.51
N ASP A 465 4.08 18.56 30.79
CA ASP A 465 4.02 17.10 30.94
C ASP A 465 5.24 16.42 30.33
N LYS A 466 5.66 16.86 29.13
CA LYS A 466 6.85 16.31 28.45
C LYS A 466 8.14 16.69 29.17
N ALA A 467 8.24 17.91 29.70
CA ALA A 467 9.39 18.33 30.47
C ALA A 467 9.55 17.48 31.75
N ARG A 468 8.45 17.23 32.47
CA ARG A 468 8.43 16.33 33.63
C ARG A 468 8.84 14.90 33.27
N GLU A 469 8.28 14.34 32.20
CA GLU A 469 8.63 12.99 31.74
C GLU A 469 10.10 12.88 31.34
N ALA A 470 10.61 13.84 30.56
CA ALA A 470 12.00 13.88 30.15
C ALA A 470 12.94 13.95 31.36
N ALA A 471 12.67 14.85 32.31
CA ALA A 471 13.46 15.00 33.53
C ALA A 471 13.45 13.72 34.38
N ALA A 472 12.29 13.07 34.54
CA ALA A 472 12.17 11.83 35.31
C ALA A 472 12.92 10.66 34.66
N LYS A 473 12.89 10.52 33.32
CA LYS A 473 13.64 9.49 32.60
C LYS A 473 15.15 9.73 32.62
N ILE A 474 15.58 11.00 32.52
CA ILE A 474 16.99 11.41 32.72
C ILE A 474 17.45 11.05 34.13
N GLN A 475 16.65 11.40 35.14
CA GLN A 475 16.96 11.08 36.54
C GLN A 475 17.07 9.57 36.75
N LEU A 476 16.18 8.76 36.15
CA LEU A 476 16.26 7.31 36.23
C LEU A 476 17.53 6.78 35.57
N ARG A 477 17.90 7.27 34.38
CA ARG A 477 19.16 6.92 33.70
C ARG A 477 20.38 7.22 34.58
N ASP A 478 20.43 8.42 35.17
CA ASP A 478 21.62 8.89 35.88
C ASP A 478 21.72 8.30 37.29
N ALA A 479 20.60 8.12 37.99
CA ALA A 479 20.56 7.58 39.34
C ALA A 479 20.60 6.04 39.38
N MET A 480 20.09 5.38 38.34
CA MET A 480 20.04 3.92 38.21
C MET A 480 20.42 3.48 36.79
N PRO A 481 21.71 3.63 36.40
CA PRO A 481 22.16 3.29 35.06
C PRO A 481 21.88 1.82 34.70
N ASP A 482 22.06 0.92 35.66
CA ASP A 482 21.89 -0.53 35.49
C ASP A 482 20.42 -0.97 35.46
N PHE A 483 19.46 -0.06 35.68
CA PHE A 483 18.04 -0.43 35.71
C PHE A 483 17.59 -1.16 34.44
N ARG A 484 18.20 -0.87 33.28
CA ARG A 484 17.86 -1.49 31.99
C ARG A 484 18.45 -2.88 31.81
N SER A 485 19.59 -3.17 32.44
CA SER A 485 20.25 -4.47 32.38
C SER A 485 19.79 -5.41 33.50
N MET A 486 19.11 -4.91 34.54
CA MET A 486 18.56 -5.74 35.63
C MET A 486 17.56 -6.77 35.14
N LEU A 487 17.42 -7.86 35.91
CA LEU A 487 16.43 -8.89 35.66
C LEU A 487 15.00 -8.33 35.67
N PRO A 488 14.07 -8.85 34.84
CA PRO A 488 12.68 -8.40 34.84
C PRO A 488 12.02 -8.48 36.22
N ALA A 489 12.35 -9.50 37.01
CA ALA A 489 11.85 -9.66 38.38
C ALA A 489 12.42 -8.60 39.34
N GLU A 490 13.70 -8.25 39.19
CA GLU A 490 14.36 -7.23 40.01
C GLU A 490 13.80 -5.83 39.71
N ARG A 491 13.63 -5.47 38.43
CA ARG A 491 13.01 -4.19 38.05
C ARG A 491 11.62 -4.03 38.65
N LYS A 492 10.81 -5.09 38.58
CA LYS A 492 9.47 -5.12 39.20
C LYS A 492 9.53 -4.95 40.70
N ALA A 493 10.42 -5.65 41.39
CA ALA A 493 10.59 -5.52 42.83
C ALA A 493 10.99 -4.09 43.25
N ILE A 494 11.86 -3.43 42.48
CA ILE A 494 12.24 -2.03 42.72
C ILE A 494 11.03 -1.10 42.50
N ILE A 495 10.27 -1.30 41.42
CA ILE A 495 9.05 -0.53 41.13
C ILE A 495 7.99 -0.71 42.23
N GLU A 496 7.82 -1.92 42.75
CA GLU A 496 6.89 -2.23 43.85
C GLU A 496 7.37 -1.62 45.18
N GLY A 497 8.67 -1.68 45.45
CA GLY A 497 9.28 -1.02 46.60
C GLY A 497 9.03 0.49 46.59
N GLU A 498 9.28 1.14 45.45
CA GLU A 498 9.09 2.59 45.32
C GLU A 498 7.60 3.00 45.42
N GLN A 499 6.66 2.15 44.98
CA GLN A 499 5.22 2.37 45.16
C GLN A 499 4.77 2.38 46.62
N GLN A 500 5.43 1.60 47.47
CA GLN A 500 5.07 1.46 48.89
C GLN A 500 5.69 2.53 49.77
N ARG A 501 6.68 3.28 49.26
CA ARG A 501 7.31 4.38 50.00
C ARG A 501 6.33 5.54 50.15
N THR A 502 6.37 6.19 51.31
CA THR A 502 5.58 7.39 51.55
C THR A 502 6.19 8.52 50.72
N LEU A 503 5.43 9.03 49.74
CA LEU A 503 5.86 10.12 48.89
C LEU A 503 6.00 11.39 49.73
N HIS A 504 7.18 12.02 49.70
CA HIS A 504 7.51 13.24 50.42
C HIS A 504 7.73 14.43 49.49
N TYR A 505 8.04 14.19 48.21
CA TYR A 505 8.37 15.24 47.24
C TYR A 505 7.53 15.15 45.95
N GLY A 506 7.29 16.29 45.31
CA GLY A 506 6.42 16.38 44.13
C GLY A 506 6.92 15.66 42.87
N TYR A 507 8.20 15.29 42.78
CA TYR A 507 8.80 14.63 41.61
C TYR A 507 8.74 13.09 41.67
N GLU A 508 8.51 12.51 42.85
CA GLU A 508 8.53 11.05 43.06
C GLU A 508 7.44 10.30 42.25
N PRO A 509 6.22 10.84 42.05
CA PRO A 509 5.24 10.23 41.15
C PRO A 509 5.71 10.16 39.70
N ASP A 510 6.44 11.17 39.22
CA ASP A 510 6.95 11.23 37.85
C ASP A 510 8.09 10.23 37.64
N LEU A 511 8.99 10.07 38.63
CA LEU A 511 10.03 9.04 38.61
C LEU A 511 9.42 7.63 38.59
N LEU A 512 8.44 7.35 39.44
CA LEU A 512 7.75 6.06 39.44
C LEU A 512 7.06 5.77 38.10
N LYS A 513 6.44 6.79 37.49
CA LYS A 513 5.86 6.66 36.15
C LYS A 513 6.93 6.38 35.09
N ALA A 514 8.08 7.03 35.17
CA ALA A 514 9.22 6.79 34.30
C ALA A 514 9.73 5.34 34.44
N MET A 515 9.91 4.83 35.67
CA MET A 515 10.32 3.44 35.92
C MET A 515 9.37 2.44 35.29
N LYS A 516 8.05 2.64 35.47
CA LYS A 516 7.03 1.77 34.85
C LYS A 516 7.07 1.81 33.32
N SER A 517 7.25 3.00 32.74
CA SER A 517 7.37 3.17 31.28
C SER A 517 8.59 2.43 30.75
N VAL A 518 9.75 2.66 31.37
CA VAL A 518 11.01 2.02 30.97
C VAL A 518 10.91 0.50 31.14
N ASP A 519 10.40 -0.01 32.26
CA ASP A 519 10.22 -1.47 32.44
C ASP A 519 9.29 -2.10 31.39
N THR A 520 8.21 -1.40 31.03
CA THR A 520 7.32 -1.85 29.94
C THR A 520 8.06 -1.93 28.61
N SER A 521 8.83 -0.88 28.28
CA SER A 521 9.62 -0.80 27.06
C SER A 521 10.72 -1.88 27.02
N MET A 522 11.46 -2.06 28.13
CA MET A 522 12.53 -3.05 28.25
C MET A 522 11.99 -4.49 28.18
N THR A 523 10.84 -4.75 28.82
CA THR A 523 10.18 -6.06 28.74
C THR A 523 9.74 -6.36 27.30
N ALA A 524 9.14 -5.39 26.62
CA ALA A 524 8.75 -5.55 25.22
C ALA A 524 9.96 -5.74 24.28
N ALA A 525 11.08 -5.06 24.54
CA ALA A 525 12.32 -5.23 23.79
C ALA A 525 12.92 -6.62 23.99
N LEU A 526 13.00 -7.09 25.25
CA LEU A 526 13.47 -8.41 25.61
C LEU A 526 12.60 -9.53 25.02
N ASP A 527 11.27 -9.40 25.07
CA ASP A 527 10.35 -10.38 24.50
C ASP A 527 10.42 -10.45 22.96
N LYS A 528 10.73 -9.32 22.32
CA LYS A 528 10.81 -9.23 20.86
C LYS A 528 12.09 -9.84 20.32
N ASP A 529 13.23 -9.39 20.84
CA ASP A 529 14.55 -9.84 20.39
C ASP A 529 15.51 -9.85 21.59
N PRO A 530 15.61 -10.97 22.32
CA PRO A 530 16.45 -11.06 23.50
C PRO A 530 17.91 -10.75 23.20
N ILE A 531 18.44 -11.25 22.08
CA ILE A 531 19.84 -11.05 21.70
C ILE A 531 20.12 -9.58 21.45
N GLN A 532 19.25 -8.89 20.70
CA GLN A 532 19.41 -7.46 20.46
C GLN A 532 19.27 -6.66 21.74
N TYR A 533 18.29 -6.99 22.60
CA TYR A 533 18.15 -6.39 23.92
C TYR A 533 19.45 -6.51 24.73
N PHE A 534 20.06 -7.69 24.80
CA PHE A 534 21.32 -7.87 25.52
C PHE A 534 22.46 -7.08 24.87
N SER A 535 22.53 -7.03 23.54
CA SER A 535 23.52 -6.22 22.83
C SER A 535 23.40 -4.73 23.15
N ASP A 536 22.18 -4.23 23.32
CA ASP A 536 21.91 -2.81 23.52
C ASP A 536 22.08 -2.36 24.98
N PHE A 537 21.69 -3.20 25.94
CA PHE A 537 21.57 -2.80 27.34
C PHE A 537 22.54 -3.47 28.30
N MET A 538 23.19 -4.59 27.94
CA MET A 538 24.16 -5.21 28.83
C MET A 538 25.49 -4.44 28.85
N PRO A 539 26.21 -4.46 29.99
CA PRO A 539 27.61 -4.04 30.05
C PRO A 539 28.46 -4.73 28.98
N ASP A 540 29.49 -4.05 28.48
CA ASP A 540 30.30 -4.53 27.34
C ASP A 540 30.91 -5.94 27.54
N ASP A 541 31.24 -6.31 28.78
CA ASP A 541 31.77 -7.63 29.15
C ASP A 541 30.71 -8.72 29.25
N GLN A 542 29.43 -8.34 29.22
CA GLN A 542 28.27 -9.24 29.32
C GLN A 542 27.42 -9.24 28.05
N LYS A 543 27.85 -8.57 26.98
CA LYS A 543 27.16 -8.60 25.69
C LYS A 543 27.20 -9.98 25.05
N PRO A 544 26.19 -10.33 24.22
CA PRO A 544 26.16 -11.62 23.53
C PRO A 544 27.37 -11.76 22.58
N PRO A 545 28.01 -12.93 22.53
CA PRO A 545 29.06 -13.20 21.55
C PRO A 545 28.54 -13.00 20.12
N THR A 546 29.23 -12.28 19.26
CA THR A 546 28.78 -12.00 17.88
C THR A 546 29.03 -13.20 16.97
N LEU A 547 28.06 -13.52 16.11
CA LEU A 547 28.29 -14.46 15.02
C LEU A 547 29.11 -13.79 13.90
N PRO A 548 30.01 -14.53 13.23
CA PRO A 548 30.79 -13.98 12.13
C PRO A 548 29.88 -13.69 10.93
N SER A 549 30.08 -12.52 10.29
CA SER A 549 29.34 -12.15 9.08
C SER A 549 29.71 -13.00 7.86
N ASP A 550 30.92 -13.56 7.86
CA ASP A 550 31.37 -14.57 6.91
C ASP A 550 31.56 -15.90 7.62
N MET A 551 30.78 -16.91 7.22
CA MET A 551 30.81 -18.26 7.79
C MET A 551 31.72 -19.23 7.02
N SER A 552 32.62 -18.70 6.18
CA SER A 552 33.53 -19.50 5.36
C SER A 552 34.59 -20.26 6.17
N ASP A 553 34.91 -19.82 7.39
CA ASP A 553 35.72 -20.56 8.36
C ASP A 553 34.81 -21.40 9.29
N PRO A 554 34.75 -22.73 9.10
CA PRO A 554 33.89 -23.59 9.92
C PRO A 554 34.31 -23.60 11.39
N GLY A 555 35.61 -23.55 11.68
CA GLY A 555 36.12 -23.65 13.05
C GLY A 555 35.75 -22.42 13.88
N ALA A 556 35.96 -21.23 13.31
CA ALA A 556 35.57 -19.98 13.95
C ALA A 556 34.04 -19.86 14.10
N THR A 557 33.28 -20.27 13.08
CA THR A 557 31.81 -20.23 13.11
C THR A 557 31.24 -21.16 14.18
N ILE A 558 31.75 -22.39 14.27
CA ILE A 558 31.34 -23.36 15.29
C ILE A 558 31.64 -22.82 16.70
N ALA A 559 32.84 -22.27 16.92
CA ALA A 559 33.21 -21.69 18.21
C ALA A 559 32.29 -20.53 18.61
N ALA A 560 31.95 -19.64 17.67
CA ALA A 560 31.04 -18.53 17.91
C ALA A 560 29.61 -19.00 18.23
N MET A 561 29.09 -19.99 17.49
CA MET A 561 27.78 -20.59 17.76
C MET A 561 27.73 -21.30 19.12
N THR A 562 28.79 -22.02 19.50
CA THR A 562 28.87 -22.64 20.83
C THR A 562 28.89 -21.59 21.93
N ALA A 563 29.69 -20.52 21.79
CA ALA A 563 29.72 -19.42 22.75
C ALA A 563 28.34 -18.74 22.85
N ARG A 564 27.65 -18.54 21.73
CA ARG A 564 26.30 -17.95 21.70
C ARG A 564 25.27 -18.86 22.39
N ARG A 565 25.35 -20.17 22.18
CA ARG A 565 24.51 -21.15 22.86
C ARG A 565 24.69 -21.10 24.38
N ASP A 566 25.93 -21.15 24.83
CA ASP A 566 26.24 -21.15 26.27
C ASP A 566 25.78 -19.83 26.92
N TYR A 567 25.90 -18.71 26.19
CA TYR A 567 25.34 -17.42 26.58
C TYR A 567 23.81 -17.45 26.71
N ALA A 568 23.08 -17.98 25.71
CA ALA A 568 21.62 -18.05 25.76
C ALA A 568 21.11 -18.91 26.93
N LYS A 569 21.79 -20.03 27.23
CA LYS A 569 21.49 -20.89 28.38
C LYS A 569 21.76 -20.18 29.70
N LYS A 570 22.82 -19.38 29.78
CA LYS A 570 23.11 -18.53 30.95
C LYS A 570 21.97 -17.52 31.17
N MET A 571 21.54 -16.81 30.13
CA MET A 571 20.45 -15.82 30.25
C MET A 571 19.12 -16.45 30.66
N GLN A 572 18.82 -17.66 30.16
CA GLN A 572 17.66 -18.44 30.62
C GLN A 572 17.79 -18.81 32.11
N ALA A 573 18.95 -19.32 32.54
CA ALA A 573 19.18 -19.73 33.93
C ALA A 573 19.11 -18.56 34.92
N GLU A 574 19.51 -17.36 34.48
CA GLU A 574 19.38 -16.12 35.27
C GLU A 574 17.94 -15.60 35.34
N GLY A 575 17.06 -16.07 34.44
CA GLY A 575 15.64 -15.73 34.43
C GLY A 575 15.27 -14.54 33.53
N TYR A 576 16.13 -14.17 32.58
CA TYR A 576 15.76 -13.19 31.55
C TYR A 576 14.74 -13.75 30.56
N THR A 577 14.91 -15.01 30.15
CA THR A 577 14.01 -15.67 29.18
C THR A 577 13.50 -17.01 29.72
N ALA A 578 12.30 -17.42 29.29
CA ALA A 578 11.73 -18.71 29.68
C ALA A 578 12.41 -19.91 28.98
N VAL A 579 12.84 -19.69 27.73
CA VAL A 579 13.55 -20.64 26.88
C VAL A 579 14.81 -19.97 26.31
N PRO A 580 15.86 -20.72 25.97
CA PRO A 580 17.03 -20.12 25.34
C PRO A 580 16.65 -19.67 23.92
N ILE A 581 16.98 -18.42 23.59
CA ILE A 581 16.86 -17.85 22.24
C ILE A 581 18.27 -17.58 21.74
N PHE A 582 18.61 -18.11 20.57
CA PHE A 582 19.99 -18.16 20.11
C PHE A 582 20.37 -17.03 19.17
N LEU A 583 19.44 -16.63 18.31
CA LEU A 583 19.65 -15.67 17.24
C LEU A 583 18.83 -14.40 17.44
N SER A 584 19.37 -13.26 16.99
CA SER A 584 18.59 -12.02 16.87
C SER A 584 17.65 -12.06 15.67
N ASP A 585 16.64 -11.20 15.65
CA ASP A 585 15.73 -11.04 14.50
C ASP A 585 16.50 -10.68 13.22
N ALA A 586 17.57 -9.90 13.35
CA ALA A 586 18.45 -9.53 12.24
C ALA A 586 19.21 -10.75 11.70
N GLU A 587 19.77 -11.59 12.59
CA GLU A 587 20.45 -12.84 12.23
C GLU A 587 19.46 -13.82 11.58
N VAL A 588 18.27 -14.00 12.16
CA VAL A 588 17.20 -14.84 11.61
C VAL A 588 16.80 -14.37 10.21
N LYS A 589 16.62 -13.07 10.01
CA LYS A 589 16.26 -12.49 8.69
C LYS A 589 17.33 -12.74 7.64
N LEU A 590 18.61 -12.73 8.02
CA LEU A 590 19.73 -13.02 7.12
C LEU A 590 19.85 -14.51 6.80
N LEU A 591 19.58 -15.39 7.77
CA LEU A 591 19.80 -16.83 7.63
C LEU A 591 18.61 -17.59 7.05
N THR A 592 17.37 -17.15 7.33
CA THR A 592 16.14 -17.81 6.84
C THR A 592 16.14 -18.06 5.33
N PRO A 593 16.57 -17.12 4.45
CA PRO A 593 16.60 -17.37 3.00
C PRO A 593 17.49 -18.55 2.58
N HIS A 594 18.53 -18.88 3.35
CA HIS A 594 19.39 -20.04 3.08
C HIS A 594 18.73 -21.38 3.43
N PHE A 595 17.65 -21.34 4.21
CA PHE A 595 16.88 -22.53 4.61
C PHE A 595 15.52 -22.64 3.92
N ALA A 596 15.14 -21.64 3.11
CA ALA A 596 13.87 -21.59 2.40
C ALA A 596 13.77 -22.65 1.28
N ASP A 597 12.54 -22.87 0.82
CA ASP A 597 12.24 -23.76 -0.31
C ASP A 597 12.97 -23.26 -1.57
N GLY A 598 13.66 -24.16 -2.26
CA GLY A 598 14.44 -23.85 -3.46
C GLY A 598 15.82 -23.20 -3.20
N ALA A 599 16.26 -23.05 -1.95
CA ALA A 599 17.65 -22.71 -1.64
C ALA A 599 18.62 -23.76 -2.18
N ASP A 600 19.87 -23.36 -2.47
CA ASP A 600 20.89 -24.28 -2.98
C ASP A 600 21.11 -25.46 -2.01
N PRO A 601 20.87 -26.72 -2.43
CA PRO A 601 20.93 -27.87 -1.54
C PRO A 601 22.30 -28.06 -0.87
N ALA A 602 23.39 -27.75 -1.57
CA ALA A 602 24.74 -27.91 -1.03
C ALA A 602 25.04 -26.86 0.05
N ALA A 603 24.73 -25.58 -0.21
CA ALA A 603 24.86 -24.51 0.79
C ALA A 603 23.96 -24.74 2.01
N LYS A 604 22.72 -25.21 1.78
CA LYS A 604 21.75 -25.54 2.84
C LYS A 604 22.26 -26.67 3.74
N ALA A 605 22.81 -27.75 3.17
CA ALA A 605 23.44 -28.84 3.92
C ALA A 605 24.67 -28.35 4.73
N ALA A 606 25.53 -27.55 4.11
CA ALA A 606 26.73 -27.02 4.78
C ALA A 606 26.37 -26.14 5.98
N LEU A 607 25.37 -25.26 5.85
CA LEU A 607 24.88 -24.42 6.95
C LEU A 607 24.19 -25.26 8.04
N ALA A 608 23.36 -26.24 7.68
CA ALA A 608 22.74 -27.15 8.64
C ALA A 608 23.80 -27.90 9.48
N LYS A 609 24.88 -28.37 8.84
CA LYS A 609 26.02 -29.00 9.51
C LYS A 609 26.69 -28.06 10.52
N LEU A 610 26.92 -26.80 10.15
CA LEU A 610 27.50 -25.79 11.05
C LEU A 610 26.60 -25.54 12.26
N PHE A 611 25.29 -25.40 12.04
CA PHE A 611 24.31 -25.23 13.12
C PHE A 611 24.34 -26.40 14.10
N VAL A 612 24.34 -27.64 13.60
CA VAL A 612 24.36 -28.81 14.48
C VAL A 612 25.70 -28.96 15.19
N ALA A 613 26.82 -28.69 14.53
CA ALA A 613 28.13 -28.71 15.18
C ALA A 613 28.29 -27.61 16.24
N GLY A 614 27.77 -26.41 15.97
CA GLY A 614 27.87 -25.23 16.83
C GLY A 614 26.93 -25.26 18.02
N PHE A 615 25.65 -25.53 17.79
CA PHE A 615 24.60 -25.54 18.82
C PHE A 615 24.42 -26.91 19.51
N LYS A 616 24.94 -27.99 18.92
CA LYS A 616 24.93 -29.36 19.46
C LYS A 616 23.50 -29.81 19.86
N GLU A 617 23.26 -30.14 21.12
CA GLU A 617 21.95 -30.58 21.60
C GLU A 617 20.82 -29.55 21.37
N ASP A 618 21.17 -28.26 21.27
CA ASP A 618 20.21 -27.17 21.07
C ASP A 618 20.00 -26.82 19.58
N ALA A 619 20.64 -27.55 18.66
CA ALA A 619 20.61 -27.24 17.24
C ALA A 619 19.21 -27.33 16.61
N GLY A 620 18.37 -28.25 17.08
CA GLY A 620 16.98 -28.33 16.63
C GLY A 620 16.19 -27.06 16.95
N ALA A 621 16.42 -26.46 18.12
CA ALA A 621 15.79 -25.20 18.50
C ALA A 621 16.34 -24.03 17.66
N ALA A 622 17.66 -23.92 17.50
CA ALA A 622 18.29 -22.89 16.67
C ALA A 622 17.87 -22.97 15.18
N LEU A 623 17.77 -24.18 14.62
CA LEU A 623 17.29 -24.40 13.26
C LEU A 623 15.80 -24.05 13.09
N LYS A 624 15.01 -24.22 14.14
CA LYS A 624 13.60 -23.81 14.15
C LYS A 624 13.45 -22.28 14.15
N GLU A 625 14.35 -21.53 14.80
CA GLU A 625 14.36 -20.05 14.76
C GLU A 625 14.52 -19.53 13.32
N VAL A 626 15.38 -20.16 12.51
CA VAL A 626 15.56 -19.85 11.07
C VAL A 626 14.57 -20.56 10.14
N LYS A 627 13.53 -21.18 10.71
CA LYS A 627 12.45 -21.89 9.98
C LYS A 627 12.97 -22.98 9.04
N ALA A 628 14.06 -23.66 9.40
CA ALA A 628 14.52 -24.82 8.66
C ALA A 628 13.47 -25.94 8.74
N ASP A 629 13.21 -26.59 7.61
CA ASP A 629 12.25 -27.69 7.53
C ASP A 629 12.78 -29.00 8.16
N ASP A 630 11.86 -29.94 8.42
CA ASP A 630 12.16 -31.21 9.08
C ASP A 630 13.24 -32.05 8.37
N VAL A 631 13.30 -32.01 7.02
CA VAL A 631 14.32 -32.78 6.27
C VAL A 631 15.68 -32.14 6.52
N THR A 632 15.77 -30.81 6.43
CA THR A 632 17.01 -30.07 6.69
C THR A 632 17.51 -30.25 8.12
N GLN A 633 16.62 -30.22 9.10
CA GLN A 633 16.96 -30.48 10.50
C GLN A 633 17.52 -31.90 10.66
N HIS A 634 16.85 -32.89 10.06
CA HIS A 634 17.24 -34.29 10.16
C HIS A 634 18.59 -34.59 9.49
N VAL A 635 18.80 -34.08 8.27
CA VAL A 635 20.07 -34.29 7.54
C VAL A 635 21.24 -33.55 8.21
N GLY A 636 21.00 -32.36 8.77
CA GLY A 636 22.00 -31.67 9.59
C GLY A 636 22.42 -32.52 10.79
N GLY A 637 21.45 -33.16 11.45
CA GLY A 637 21.68 -34.11 12.53
C GLY A 637 22.53 -35.32 12.10
N LEU A 638 22.18 -35.93 10.96
CA LEU A 638 22.95 -37.05 10.40
C LEU A 638 24.39 -36.65 10.06
N MET A 639 24.60 -35.49 9.43
CA MET A 639 25.94 -35.00 9.08
C MET A 639 26.80 -34.75 10.32
N ALA A 640 26.23 -34.18 11.38
CA ALA A 640 26.93 -33.97 12.65
C ALA A 640 27.24 -35.30 13.37
N ALA A 641 26.37 -36.29 13.23
CA ALA A 641 26.63 -37.66 13.70
C ALA A 641 27.68 -38.40 12.85
N GLY A 642 28.20 -37.76 11.80
CA GLY A 642 29.30 -38.26 10.98
C GLY A 642 28.87 -39.04 9.74
N VAL A 643 27.60 -38.97 9.32
CA VAL A 643 27.15 -39.46 8.01
C VAL A 643 27.73 -38.58 6.90
N GLY A 644 28.14 -39.17 5.77
CA GLY A 644 28.75 -38.44 4.65
C GLY A 644 27.87 -37.35 4.04
N ASP A 645 28.51 -36.28 3.58
CA ASP A 645 27.86 -35.08 3.02
C ASP A 645 26.98 -35.40 1.78
N ASP A 646 27.36 -36.44 1.01
CA ASP A 646 26.63 -36.90 -0.18
C ASP A 646 25.17 -37.27 0.11
N LEU A 647 24.91 -37.91 1.26
CA LEU A 647 23.56 -38.34 1.62
C LEU A 647 22.66 -37.14 1.93
N ALA A 648 23.19 -36.15 2.65
CA ALA A 648 22.46 -34.94 2.98
C ALA A 648 22.13 -34.12 1.72
N GLN A 649 23.11 -33.95 0.83
CA GLN A 649 22.88 -33.27 -0.45
C GLN A 649 21.83 -34.03 -1.27
N LYS A 650 21.92 -35.37 -1.35
CA LYS A 650 20.94 -36.19 -2.04
C LYS A 650 19.53 -36.00 -1.47
N ALA A 651 19.37 -36.03 -0.15
CA ALA A 651 18.09 -35.81 0.50
C ALA A 651 17.51 -34.43 0.19
N LEU A 652 18.30 -33.35 0.26
CA LEU A 652 17.83 -31.99 -0.03
C LEU A 652 17.49 -31.79 -1.51
N VAL A 653 18.24 -32.39 -2.44
CA VAL A 653 17.90 -32.42 -3.87
C VAL A 653 16.57 -33.15 -4.07
N GLY A 654 16.41 -34.31 -3.44
CA GLY A 654 15.18 -35.09 -3.54
C GLY A 654 13.96 -34.41 -2.94
N GLN A 655 14.15 -33.64 -1.87
CA GLN A 655 13.10 -32.79 -1.31
C GLN A 655 12.66 -31.73 -2.32
N GLN A 656 13.61 -31.05 -2.97
CA GLN A 656 13.31 -30.08 -4.02
C GLN A 656 12.57 -30.72 -5.21
N MET A 657 12.92 -31.96 -5.58
CA MET A 657 12.21 -32.72 -6.62
C MET A 657 10.75 -33.02 -6.23
N ILE A 658 10.48 -33.34 -4.96
CA ILE A 658 9.12 -33.56 -4.44
C ILE A 658 8.33 -32.25 -4.47
N GLU A 659 8.91 -31.15 -3.99
CA GLU A 659 8.27 -29.82 -3.94
C GLU A 659 7.91 -29.33 -5.35
N GLN A 660 8.75 -29.62 -6.34
CA GLN A 660 8.51 -29.28 -7.75
C GLN A 660 7.56 -30.26 -8.47
N GLY A 661 7.03 -31.27 -7.78
CA GLY A 661 6.12 -32.26 -8.36
C GLY A 661 6.77 -33.16 -9.43
N GLN A 662 8.10 -33.31 -9.40
CA GLN A 662 8.85 -34.07 -10.40
C GLN A 662 8.83 -35.59 -10.17
N VAL A 663 8.34 -36.03 -9.00
CA VAL A 663 8.35 -37.43 -8.59
C VAL A 663 7.01 -37.86 -8.03
N MET A 664 6.54 -39.04 -8.44
CA MET A 664 5.38 -39.69 -7.84
C MET A 664 5.83 -40.59 -6.68
N LEU A 665 5.34 -40.28 -5.48
CA LEU A 665 5.58 -41.10 -4.30
C LEU A 665 4.69 -42.37 -4.31
N PRO A 666 5.14 -43.48 -3.71
CA PRO A 666 4.39 -44.73 -3.73
C PRO A 666 3.03 -44.58 -2.97
N PRO A 667 1.88 -44.99 -3.56
CA PRO A 667 0.54 -44.68 -3.03
C PRO A 667 0.13 -45.49 -1.81
N LYS A 668 0.79 -46.62 -1.53
CA LYS A 668 0.60 -47.40 -0.29
C LYS A 668 1.46 -46.90 0.89
N ALA A 669 2.34 -45.93 0.69
CA ALA A 669 3.66 -45.89 1.34
C ALA A 669 3.96 -44.67 2.23
N ALA A 670 3.40 -44.66 3.44
CA ALA A 670 3.92 -43.81 4.52
C ALA A 670 4.08 -44.53 5.87
N SER A 671 3.45 -45.69 6.10
CA SER A 671 3.67 -46.47 7.31
C SER A 671 4.95 -47.30 7.19
N VAL A 672 5.92 -47.03 8.07
CA VAL A 672 7.16 -47.82 8.24
C VAL A 672 6.86 -49.32 8.33
N ALA A 673 5.80 -49.69 9.05
CA ALA A 673 5.32 -51.07 9.20
C ALA A 673 4.92 -51.78 7.91
N SER A 674 4.50 -51.04 6.88
CA SER A 674 4.12 -51.62 5.58
C SER A 674 5.32 -51.75 4.64
N ILE A 675 6.43 -51.09 4.95
CA ILE A 675 7.63 -50.98 4.11
C ILE A 675 8.73 -51.93 4.61
N SER A 676 8.95 -52.01 5.93
CA SER A 676 9.93 -52.93 6.53
C SER A 676 9.55 -53.28 7.98
N PRO A 677 9.05 -54.51 8.24
CA PRO A 677 8.77 -55.01 9.58
C PRO A 677 10.00 -55.03 10.50
N GLU A 678 11.20 -55.24 9.93
CA GLU A 678 12.47 -55.30 10.64
C GLU A 678 12.82 -53.96 11.28
N ILE A 679 12.55 -52.86 10.58
CA ILE A 679 12.76 -51.50 11.10
C ILE A 679 11.79 -51.21 12.24
N VAL A 680 10.53 -51.65 12.15
CA VAL A 680 9.57 -51.48 13.25
C VAL A 680 10.02 -52.24 14.50
N ASP A 681 10.50 -53.47 14.34
CA ASP A 681 10.99 -54.27 15.48
C ASP A 681 12.20 -53.61 16.16
N ALA A 682 13.13 -53.05 15.39
CA ALA A 682 14.32 -52.37 15.92
C ALA A 682 14.01 -51.06 16.65
N LEU A 683 12.92 -50.38 16.28
CA LEU A 683 12.51 -49.11 16.86
C LEU A 683 11.57 -49.26 18.06
N GLY A 684 10.86 -50.39 18.15
CA GLY A 684 9.89 -50.63 19.22
C GLY A 684 8.84 -49.51 19.30
N PRO A 685 8.53 -48.98 20.50
CA PRO A 685 7.56 -47.89 20.68
C PRO A 685 7.91 -46.58 19.92
N ALA A 686 9.19 -46.37 19.60
CA ALA A 686 9.66 -45.17 18.90
C ALA A 686 9.22 -45.09 17.43
N ALA A 687 8.73 -46.20 16.86
CA ALA A 687 8.34 -46.30 15.45
C ALA A 687 7.26 -45.27 15.05
N TYR A 688 6.43 -44.81 16.00
CA TYR A 688 5.35 -43.85 15.76
C TYR A 688 5.81 -42.38 15.70
N ALA A 689 7.03 -42.07 16.12
CA ALA A 689 7.56 -40.69 16.20
C ALA A 689 8.45 -40.27 15.00
N MET A 690 8.51 -41.09 13.94
CA MET A 690 9.47 -40.94 12.82
C MET A 690 9.09 -39.90 11.73
N GLY A 691 8.44 -38.79 12.09
CA GLY A 691 7.95 -37.81 11.11
C GLY A 691 9.05 -37.26 10.19
N ALA A 692 10.14 -36.74 10.78
CA ALA A 692 11.27 -36.16 10.04
C ALA A 692 12.10 -37.21 9.27
N THR A 693 12.35 -38.37 9.90
CA THR A 693 13.04 -39.50 9.28
C THR A 693 12.30 -39.99 8.04
N LEU A 694 10.97 -40.13 8.10
CA LEU A 694 10.16 -40.56 6.97
C LEU A 694 10.15 -39.52 5.85
N LYS A 695 10.07 -38.22 6.19
CA LYS A 695 10.18 -37.14 5.19
C LYS A 695 11.54 -37.20 4.48
N THR A 696 12.61 -37.41 5.24
CA THR A 696 13.97 -37.58 4.68
C THR A 696 14.06 -38.83 3.80
N ALA A 697 13.47 -39.95 4.23
CA ALA A 697 13.43 -41.18 3.43
C ALA A 697 12.69 -41.00 2.11
N LYS A 698 11.56 -40.27 2.12
CA LYS A 698 10.84 -39.91 0.89
C LYS A 698 11.68 -39.04 -0.03
N ALA A 699 12.41 -38.09 0.54
CA ALA A 699 13.31 -37.23 -0.21
C ALA A 699 14.45 -38.02 -0.86
N LEU A 700 15.10 -38.93 -0.11
CA LEU A 700 16.11 -39.84 -0.65
C LEU A 700 15.55 -40.77 -1.76
N TYR A 701 14.34 -41.30 -1.56
CA TYR A 701 13.63 -42.10 -2.56
C TYR A 701 13.43 -41.30 -3.85
N ALA A 702 13.09 -40.02 -3.75
CA ALA A 702 12.73 -39.20 -4.90
C ALA A 702 13.86 -39.06 -5.93
N VAL A 703 15.11 -39.02 -5.48
CA VAL A 703 16.27 -38.95 -6.38
C VAL A 703 16.41 -40.23 -7.22
N ASP A 704 16.21 -41.39 -6.60
CA ASP A 704 16.44 -42.70 -7.23
C ASP A 704 15.19 -43.25 -7.94
N ALA A 705 14.01 -42.72 -7.65
CA ALA A 705 12.73 -43.24 -8.15
C ALA A 705 12.44 -42.91 -9.63
N LYS A 706 13.36 -42.24 -10.33
CA LYS A 706 13.14 -41.81 -11.72
C LYS A 706 12.95 -43.01 -12.64
N GLY A 707 11.73 -43.19 -13.15
CA GLY A 707 11.36 -44.30 -14.03
C GLY A 707 10.93 -45.58 -13.31
N VAL A 708 10.81 -45.55 -11.98
CA VAL A 708 10.27 -46.67 -11.19
C VAL A 708 8.75 -46.51 -11.07
N ASP A 709 8.00 -47.58 -11.35
CA ASP A 709 6.56 -47.60 -11.10
C ASP A 709 6.32 -47.50 -9.57
N PRO A 710 5.60 -46.47 -9.08
CA PRO A 710 5.36 -46.26 -7.66
C PRO A 710 4.55 -47.37 -6.98
N THR A 711 3.95 -48.30 -7.73
CA THR A 711 3.22 -49.45 -7.18
C THR A 711 4.02 -50.77 -7.20
N SER A 712 5.20 -50.76 -7.82
CA SER A 712 6.05 -51.94 -7.98
C SER A 712 6.71 -52.41 -6.68
N ASP A 713 7.14 -53.67 -6.65
CA ASP A 713 7.97 -54.19 -5.56
C ASP A 713 9.36 -53.54 -5.49
N ASP A 714 9.86 -53.03 -6.62
CA ASP A 714 11.11 -52.28 -6.69
C ASP A 714 10.99 -50.92 -5.99
N ALA A 715 9.85 -50.23 -6.11
CA ALA A 715 9.56 -49.01 -5.34
C ALA A 715 9.55 -49.28 -3.82
N LYS A 716 9.03 -50.43 -3.38
CA LYS A 716 9.05 -50.81 -1.96
C LYS A 716 10.47 -51.05 -1.45
N LYS A 717 11.29 -51.79 -2.21
CA LYS A 717 12.71 -52.03 -1.86
C LYS A 717 13.50 -50.72 -1.82
N LEU A 718 13.25 -49.84 -2.78
CA LEU A 718 13.91 -48.53 -2.83
C LEU A 718 13.52 -47.66 -1.63
N MET A 719 12.23 -47.63 -1.27
CA MET A 719 11.76 -46.90 -0.10
C MET A 719 12.33 -47.48 1.20
N ALA A 720 12.42 -48.80 1.33
CA ALA A 720 13.06 -49.45 2.49
C ALA A 720 14.55 -49.09 2.61
N SER A 721 15.28 -49.10 1.48
CA SER A 721 16.69 -48.64 1.44
C SER A 721 16.83 -47.16 1.79
N SER A 722 15.92 -46.31 1.32
CA SER A 722 15.92 -44.88 1.61
C SER A 722 15.62 -44.60 3.09
N LEU A 723 14.78 -45.43 3.71
CA LEU A 723 14.51 -45.37 5.15
C LEU A 723 15.72 -45.81 5.97
N GLN A 724 16.44 -46.87 5.57
CA GLN A 724 17.70 -47.26 6.21
C GLN A 724 18.72 -46.11 6.17
N GLN A 725 18.88 -45.47 5.01
CA GLN A 725 19.76 -44.31 4.86
C GLN A 725 19.34 -43.14 5.74
N ALA A 726 18.04 -42.83 5.82
CA ALA A 726 17.52 -41.81 6.72
C ALA A 726 17.74 -42.14 8.21
N LEU A 727 17.94 -43.43 8.55
CA LEU A 727 18.33 -43.88 9.89
C LEU A 727 19.86 -43.89 10.11
N GLY A 728 20.63 -43.35 9.17
CA GLY A 728 22.08 -43.23 9.25
C GLY A 728 22.84 -44.44 8.71
N PHE A 729 22.18 -45.34 7.98
CA PHE A 729 22.88 -46.45 7.30
C PHE A 729 23.81 -45.91 6.22
N GLU A 730 25.08 -46.34 6.28
CA GLU A 730 26.11 -46.01 5.30
C GLU A 730 27.00 -47.23 5.04
N GLN A 731 27.36 -47.46 3.77
CA GLN A 731 28.42 -48.40 3.42
C GLN A 731 29.74 -47.64 3.26
N ARG A 732 30.62 -47.78 4.25
CA ARG A 732 31.96 -47.17 4.20
C ARG A 732 32.96 -48.10 3.55
N ARG A 733 33.88 -47.54 2.79
CA ARG A 733 35.02 -48.29 2.25
C ARG A 733 36.01 -48.59 3.39
N SER A 734 36.21 -49.87 3.68
CA SER A 734 37.10 -50.36 4.73
C SER A 734 38.35 -50.99 4.09
N GLY A 735 39.44 -50.22 4.08
CA GLY A 735 40.75 -50.66 3.58
C GLY A 735 40.77 -50.99 2.08
N ARG A 736 41.77 -51.78 1.66
CA ARG A 736 42.07 -52.08 0.24
C ARG A 736 41.06 -53.04 -0.42
N TYR A 737 40.23 -53.75 0.35
CA TYR A 737 39.40 -54.86 -0.17
C TYR A 737 37.99 -55.04 0.44
N GLY A 738 37.47 -54.14 1.29
CA GLY A 738 36.16 -54.35 1.93
C GLY A 738 35.28 -53.11 2.02
N THR A 739 33.97 -53.32 2.20
CA THR A 739 33.02 -52.32 2.68
C THR A 739 32.52 -52.73 4.07
N THR A 740 32.37 -51.77 4.98
CA THR A 740 31.77 -51.98 6.30
C THR A 740 30.45 -51.22 6.34
N ALA A 741 29.36 -51.92 6.66
CA ALA A 741 28.07 -51.30 6.93
C ALA A 741 28.07 -50.70 8.34
N THR A 742 27.63 -49.45 8.46
CA THR A 742 27.56 -48.72 9.72
C THR A 742 26.24 -47.97 9.84
N GLY A 743 25.71 -47.79 11.05
CA GLY A 743 24.45 -47.10 11.32
C GLY A 743 23.21 -47.77 10.73
N GLY A 744 22.03 -47.19 10.97
CA GLY A 744 20.76 -47.78 10.55
C GLY A 744 20.42 -49.10 11.26
N VAL A 745 19.37 -49.79 10.79
CA VAL A 745 18.93 -51.05 11.40
C VAL A 745 19.76 -52.19 10.83
N GLN A 746 20.51 -52.84 11.71
CA GLN A 746 21.38 -53.96 11.39
C GLN A 746 21.22 -55.09 12.40
N GLU A 747 21.62 -56.30 12.00
CA GLU A 747 21.61 -57.46 12.88
C GLU A 747 22.80 -57.40 13.84
N VAL A 748 22.50 -57.45 15.15
CA VAL A 748 23.48 -57.56 16.24
C VAL A 748 22.98 -58.68 17.15
N ASN A 749 23.81 -59.67 17.45
CA ASN A 749 23.43 -60.80 18.30
C ASN A 749 22.15 -61.54 17.83
N GLY A 750 21.89 -61.58 16.52
CA GLY A 750 20.67 -62.21 15.96
C GLY A 750 19.40 -61.36 16.07
N HIS A 751 19.49 -60.11 16.53
CA HIS A 751 18.37 -59.18 16.67
C HIS A 751 18.55 -57.93 15.81
N GLN A 752 17.45 -57.45 15.20
CA GLN A 752 17.45 -56.19 14.47
C GLN A 752 17.58 -55.03 15.45
N THR A 753 18.66 -54.26 15.32
CA THR A 753 19.05 -53.19 16.23
C THR A 753 19.30 -51.92 15.42
N LEU A 754 18.66 -50.81 15.81
CA LEU A 754 19.03 -49.50 15.26
C LEU A 754 20.39 -49.09 15.82
N LEU A 755 21.42 -49.03 14.99
CA LEU A 755 22.75 -48.60 15.37
C LEU A 755 22.96 -47.10 15.14
N PRO A 756 23.72 -46.41 16.01
CA PRO A 756 24.09 -45.02 15.77
C PRO A 756 24.91 -44.87 14.48
N PRO A 757 24.83 -43.73 13.79
CA PRO A 757 25.66 -43.47 12.62
C PRO A 757 27.16 -43.73 12.87
N GLY A 758 27.82 -44.37 11.91
CA GLY A 758 29.25 -44.68 11.99
C GLY A 758 29.63 -45.85 12.91
N ILE A 759 28.67 -46.51 13.58
CA ILE A 759 28.90 -47.72 14.39
C ILE A 759 28.58 -48.97 13.56
N SER A 760 29.45 -49.98 13.59
CA SER A 760 29.24 -51.26 12.91
C SER A 760 28.77 -52.35 13.89
N PRO A 761 27.99 -53.36 13.45
CA PRO A 761 27.66 -54.52 14.27
C PRO A 761 28.88 -55.21 14.86
N LYS A 762 29.96 -55.29 14.07
CA LYS A 762 31.23 -55.89 14.50
C LYS A 762 31.88 -55.15 15.66
N ASP A 763 31.82 -53.82 15.66
CA ASP A 763 32.38 -52.99 16.74
C ASP A 763 31.59 -53.23 18.03
N VAL A 764 30.26 -53.33 17.93
CA VAL A 764 29.38 -53.62 19.07
C VAL A 764 29.63 -55.03 19.63
N GLU A 765 29.64 -56.05 18.76
CA GLU A 765 29.92 -57.44 19.15
C GLU A 765 31.32 -57.62 19.75
N ALA A 766 32.33 -56.93 19.20
CA ALA A 766 33.67 -56.90 19.76
C ALA A 766 33.71 -56.20 21.12
N GLY A 767 33.01 -55.08 21.27
CA GLY A 767 32.87 -54.36 22.55
C GLY A 767 32.21 -55.22 23.62
N ILE A 768 31.13 -55.94 23.26
CA ILE A 768 30.45 -56.92 24.14
C ILE A 768 31.41 -58.04 24.54
N LYS A 769 32.18 -58.58 23.60
CA LYS A 769 33.16 -59.62 23.89
C LYS A 769 34.25 -59.13 24.84
N GLN A 770 34.79 -57.93 24.62
CA GLN A 770 35.77 -57.33 25.52
C GLN A 770 35.21 -57.01 26.90
N ALA A 771 33.93 -56.62 26.99
CA ALA A 771 33.22 -56.39 28.24
C ALA A 771 33.15 -57.63 29.16
N VAL A 772 33.43 -58.81 28.62
CA VAL A 772 33.28 -60.10 29.32
C VAL A 772 34.59 -60.90 29.38
N ASP A 773 35.48 -60.81 28.37
CA ASP A 773 36.68 -61.67 28.26
C ASP A 773 37.85 -61.30 29.21
N GLN A 774 37.89 -60.11 29.83
CA GLN A 774 39.04 -59.70 30.68
C GLN A 774 39.14 -60.41 32.05
N ILE A 775 38.25 -61.35 32.37
CA ILE A 775 38.18 -62.02 33.69
C ILE A 775 38.98 -63.34 33.76
N LEU A 776 39.79 -63.67 32.75
CA LEU A 776 40.78 -64.76 32.84
C LEU A 776 42.20 -64.21 33.01
N PRO A 777 42.66 -63.94 34.25
CA PRO A 777 44.09 -63.78 34.50
C PRO A 777 44.76 -65.14 34.43
N GLY A 778 45.69 -65.31 33.49
CA GLY A 778 46.73 -66.34 33.57
C GLY A 778 46.77 -67.36 32.44
N ARG A 779 47.48 -66.99 31.37
CA ARG A 779 48.15 -67.94 30.48
C ARG A 779 49.25 -68.66 31.29
N GLY A 780 48.94 -69.80 31.93
CA GLY A 780 49.97 -70.52 32.70
C GLY A 780 49.63 -71.78 33.50
N ALA A 781 48.42 -72.34 33.47
CA ALA A 781 48.14 -73.60 34.19
C ALA A 781 47.79 -74.75 33.22
N PRO A 782 48.44 -75.93 33.32
CA PRO A 782 48.13 -77.08 32.46
C PRO A 782 46.77 -77.67 32.82
N PRO A 783 46.12 -78.40 31.89
CA PRO A 783 44.78 -78.92 32.10
C PRO A 783 44.79 -79.97 33.21
N ILE A 784 44.08 -79.70 34.31
CA ILE A 784 43.78 -80.72 35.31
C ILE A 784 42.70 -81.61 34.70
N ALA A 785 43.11 -82.82 34.29
CA ALA A 785 42.19 -83.87 33.85
C ALA A 785 41.27 -84.28 35.01
N GLY A 786 39.95 -84.28 34.77
CA GLY A 786 38.99 -84.96 35.64
C GLY A 786 37.90 -84.12 36.30
N ARG A 787 37.55 -82.92 35.80
CA ARG A 787 36.36 -82.21 36.29
C ARG A 787 35.35 -81.99 35.18
N GLU A 788 34.17 -82.58 35.34
CA GLU A 788 33.03 -82.49 34.42
C GLU A 788 32.75 -81.05 34.01
N VAL A 789 32.75 -80.84 32.69
CA VAL A 789 32.35 -79.61 32.02
C VAL A 789 30.82 -79.60 31.99
N GLY A 790 30.19 -79.14 33.08
CA GLY A 790 28.73 -79.19 33.23
C GLY A 790 28.06 -77.98 33.87
N ALA A 791 28.79 -76.99 34.38
CA ALA A 791 28.19 -75.81 35.01
C ALA A 791 28.56 -74.55 34.24
N SER A 792 27.54 -73.88 33.67
CA SER A 792 27.61 -72.47 33.27
C SER A 792 28.22 -71.66 34.40
N ARG A 793 29.50 -71.31 34.30
CA ARG A 793 30.06 -70.26 35.15
C ARG A 793 29.46 -68.96 34.64
N SER A 794 28.59 -68.36 35.44
CA SER A 794 28.22 -66.96 35.37
C SER A 794 29.52 -66.18 35.53
N ILE A 795 30.11 -65.74 34.43
CA ILE A 795 31.23 -64.80 34.47
C ILE A 795 30.56 -63.42 34.59
N PRO A 796 30.66 -62.73 35.75
CA PRO A 796 30.11 -61.39 35.89
C PRO A 796 30.79 -60.47 34.86
N GLY A 797 30.07 -59.53 34.26
CA GLY A 797 30.69 -58.51 33.40
C GLY A 797 31.71 -57.67 34.18
N ASP A 798 32.70 -57.09 33.50
CA ASP A 798 33.70 -56.22 34.12
C ASP A 798 33.03 -54.96 34.74
N PRO A 799 33.03 -54.79 36.08
CA PRO A 799 32.42 -53.65 36.75
C PRO A 799 33.03 -52.30 36.34
N ASP A 800 34.33 -52.27 36.01
CA ASP A 800 35.03 -51.04 35.63
C ASP A 800 34.67 -50.62 34.19
N LEU A 801 34.33 -51.58 33.34
CA LEU A 801 33.91 -51.34 31.96
C LEU A 801 32.46 -50.84 31.90
N TRP A 802 31.53 -51.51 32.57
CA TRP A 802 30.13 -51.04 32.66
C TRP A 802 30.00 -49.77 33.50
N GLY A 803 30.80 -49.63 34.55
CA GLY A 803 30.99 -48.39 35.31
C GLY A 803 31.51 -47.23 34.44
N GLY A 804 32.37 -47.50 33.45
CA GLY A 804 32.80 -46.49 32.47
C GLY A 804 31.75 -46.13 31.41
N LEU A 805 30.72 -46.96 31.22
CA LEU A 805 29.63 -46.73 30.27
C LEU A 805 28.45 -45.97 30.91
N ASN A 806 28.07 -46.31 32.14
CA ASN A 806 26.95 -45.68 32.87
C ASN A 806 27.11 -45.69 34.42
N GLY A 807 28.31 -45.89 34.96
CA GLY A 807 28.55 -45.82 36.42
C GLY A 807 27.90 -46.95 37.24
N SER A 808 27.37 -47.99 36.60
CA SER A 808 26.72 -49.15 37.25
C SER A 808 26.91 -50.43 36.44
N THR A 809 26.63 -51.58 37.06
CA THR A 809 26.78 -52.90 36.42
C THR A 809 25.40 -53.44 35.96
N PRO A 810 25.27 -54.00 34.75
CA PRO A 810 24.04 -54.65 34.31
C PRO A 810 23.79 -55.96 35.06
N SER A 811 22.55 -56.12 35.52
CA SER A 811 22.08 -57.24 36.32
C SER A 811 20.70 -57.71 35.87
N TYR A 812 20.41 -58.98 36.09
CA TYR A 812 19.12 -59.61 35.80
C TYR A 812 18.70 -60.42 37.02
N ASN A 813 17.53 -60.13 37.59
CA ASN A 813 17.05 -60.72 38.85
C ASN A 813 18.06 -60.59 40.01
N GLY A 814 18.71 -59.43 40.14
CA GLY A 814 19.70 -59.15 41.19
C GLY A 814 21.02 -59.93 41.06
N GLN A 815 21.25 -60.59 39.93
CA GLN A 815 22.52 -61.27 39.61
C GLN A 815 23.18 -60.61 38.40
N PRO A 816 24.52 -60.53 38.33
CA PRO A 816 25.22 -60.04 37.14
C PRO A 816 24.78 -60.78 35.87
N ILE A 817 24.59 -60.04 34.78
CA ILE A 817 24.20 -60.64 33.49
C ILE A 817 25.27 -61.62 33.00
N SER A 818 24.85 -62.82 32.56
CA SER A 818 25.79 -63.82 32.04
C SER A 818 26.13 -63.62 30.57
N MET A 819 27.29 -64.14 30.13
CA MET A 819 27.73 -64.07 28.72
C MET A 819 26.69 -64.61 27.73
N ARG A 820 26.06 -65.75 28.06
CA ARG A 820 25.02 -66.33 27.20
C ARG A 820 23.82 -65.40 27.07
N GLN A 821 23.42 -64.71 28.15
CA GLN A 821 22.32 -63.76 28.13
C GLN A 821 22.67 -62.50 27.34
N LEU A 822 23.91 -62.01 27.47
CA LEU A 822 24.40 -60.83 26.76
C LEU A 822 24.58 -61.09 25.25
N GLN A 823 25.05 -62.28 24.87
CA GLN A 823 25.18 -62.72 23.47
C GLN A 823 23.84 -62.98 22.77
N SER A 824 22.77 -63.11 23.53
CA SER A 824 21.39 -63.21 23.01
C SER A 824 20.55 -61.98 23.37
N ALA A 825 21.21 -60.87 23.73
CA ALA A 825 20.50 -59.67 24.15
C ALA A 825 20.11 -58.81 22.95
N LYS A 826 18.93 -58.19 23.04
CA LYS A 826 18.47 -57.15 22.13
C LYS A 826 18.83 -55.79 22.71
N PHE A 827 19.33 -54.88 21.88
CA PHE A 827 19.61 -53.50 22.27
C PHE A 827 18.53 -52.60 21.72
N VAL A 828 17.91 -51.81 22.60
CA VAL A 828 16.78 -50.96 22.25
C VAL A 828 17.12 -49.50 22.53
N PRO A 829 17.01 -48.58 21.55
CA PRO A 829 17.29 -47.17 21.77
C PRO A 829 16.29 -46.57 22.76
N ILE A 830 16.75 -45.64 23.60
CA ILE A 830 15.89 -44.89 24.52
C ILE A 830 15.26 -43.72 23.78
N THR A 831 14.00 -43.43 24.11
CA THR A 831 13.31 -42.23 23.65
C THR A 831 13.04 -41.25 24.77
N ASP A 832 12.95 -39.97 24.45
CA ASP A 832 12.42 -38.95 25.34
C ASP A 832 10.87 -39.01 25.45
N ALA A 833 10.29 -38.09 26.22
CA ALA A 833 8.85 -37.99 26.41
C ALA A 833 8.07 -37.63 25.13
N THR A 834 8.75 -37.14 24.09
CA THR A 834 8.18 -36.81 22.78
C THR A 834 8.29 -37.97 21.78
N GLY A 835 8.95 -39.07 22.18
CA GLY A 835 9.21 -40.23 21.34
C GLY A 835 10.45 -40.07 20.46
N GLN A 836 11.24 -39.01 20.61
CA GLN A 836 12.51 -38.84 19.89
C GLN A 836 13.59 -39.73 20.48
N ILE A 837 14.39 -40.37 19.62
CA ILE A 837 15.49 -41.24 20.03
C ILE A 837 16.61 -40.37 20.63
N LEU A 838 17.02 -40.70 21.85
CA LEU A 838 18.17 -40.09 22.50
C LEU A 838 19.46 -40.64 21.90
N ASP A 839 20.35 -39.74 21.48
CA ASP A 839 21.58 -40.15 20.80
C ASP A 839 22.46 -41.03 21.68
N GLY A 840 22.86 -42.18 21.15
CA GLY A 840 23.78 -43.11 21.79
C GLY A 840 23.24 -43.89 23.00
N LEU A 841 22.05 -43.59 23.52
CA LEU A 841 21.53 -44.22 24.75
C LEU A 841 20.63 -45.43 24.47
N TYR A 842 20.95 -46.56 25.10
CA TYR A 842 20.29 -47.85 24.89
C TYR A 842 19.97 -48.54 26.20
N ARG A 843 18.91 -49.34 26.20
CA ARG A 843 18.69 -50.39 27.20
C ARG A 843 18.93 -51.77 26.60
N ILE A 844 19.08 -52.76 27.48
CA ILE A 844 19.32 -54.15 27.12
C ILE A 844 18.08 -54.96 27.48
N GLU A 845 17.58 -55.75 26.53
CA GLU A 845 16.49 -56.71 26.73
C GLU A 845 17.00 -58.14 26.58
N VAL A 846 16.61 -59.03 27.50
CA VAL A 846 16.93 -60.46 27.48
C VAL A 846 15.67 -61.33 27.51
N MET A 847 15.79 -62.60 27.11
CA MET A 847 14.74 -63.63 27.25
C MET A 847 13.37 -63.24 26.66
N GLY A 848 13.37 -62.53 25.52
CA GLY A 848 12.13 -62.16 24.82
C GLY A 848 11.46 -60.88 25.33
N GLY A 849 12.22 -59.93 25.88
CA GLY A 849 11.75 -58.56 26.15
C GLY A 849 11.76 -58.14 27.61
N THR A 850 12.51 -58.82 28.48
CA THR A 850 12.70 -58.35 29.86
C THR A 850 13.89 -57.40 29.94
N ASP A 851 13.67 -56.19 30.45
CA ASP A 851 14.72 -55.20 30.63
C ASP A 851 15.77 -55.67 31.66
N VAL A 852 17.03 -55.41 31.36
CA VAL A 852 18.14 -55.57 32.29
C VAL A 852 18.14 -54.39 33.25
N GLU A 853 18.39 -54.66 34.52
CA GLU A 853 18.36 -53.69 35.62
C GLU A 853 19.78 -53.41 36.14
N ASN A 854 19.97 -52.32 36.86
CA ASN A 854 21.16 -52.09 37.66
C ASN A 854 21.00 -52.65 39.08
N GLU A 855 22.05 -52.55 39.90
CA GLU A 855 22.05 -53.04 41.29
C GLU A 855 20.95 -52.41 42.18
N ALA A 856 20.38 -51.27 41.78
CA ALA A 856 19.28 -50.60 42.46
C ALA A 856 17.88 -51.00 41.93
N GLY A 857 17.81 -51.93 40.98
CA GLY A 857 16.55 -52.39 40.37
C GLY A 857 15.96 -51.44 39.33
N ASN A 858 16.72 -50.44 38.86
CA ASN A 858 16.29 -49.54 37.79
C ASN A 858 16.77 -50.07 36.43
N VAL A 859 16.04 -49.78 35.35
CA VAL A 859 16.44 -50.16 33.99
C VAL A 859 17.87 -49.67 33.69
N PHE A 860 18.72 -50.59 33.23
CA PHE A 860 20.10 -50.32 32.89
C PHE A 860 20.17 -49.62 31.52
N ILE A 861 20.62 -48.38 31.52
CA ILE A 861 20.86 -47.58 30.31
C ILE A 861 22.38 -47.51 30.08
N PHE A 862 22.84 -47.45 28.84
CA PHE A 862 24.27 -47.26 28.54
C PHE A 862 24.48 -46.56 27.21
N ASP A 863 25.71 -46.07 27.01
CA ASP A 863 26.14 -45.44 25.76
C ASP A 863 26.72 -46.49 24.77
N MET A 864 26.01 -46.70 23.66
CA MET A 864 26.39 -47.64 22.60
C MET A 864 27.66 -47.20 21.84
N ARG A 865 27.90 -45.89 21.70
CA ARG A 865 29.09 -45.39 21.00
C ARG A 865 30.33 -45.73 21.80
N LYS A 866 30.30 -45.52 23.13
CA LYS A 866 31.39 -45.91 24.02
C LYS A 866 31.63 -47.42 24.06
N LEU A 867 30.57 -48.23 23.99
CA LEU A 867 30.71 -49.69 23.91
C LEU A 867 31.43 -50.10 22.62
N ALA A 868 31.00 -49.53 21.48
CA ALA A 868 31.60 -49.81 20.18
C ALA A 868 33.05 -49.28 20.06
N GLU A 869 33.37 -48.14 20.67
CA GLU A 869 34.74 -47.61 20.74
C GLU A 869 35.71 -48.57 21.40
N ARG A 870 35.30 -49.28 22.46
CA ARG A 870 36.13 -50.31 23.08
C ARG A 870 36.32 -51.52 22.17
N GLY A 871 35.36 -51.81 21.30
CA GLY A 871 35.46 -52.89 20.32
C GLY A 871 36.43 -52.62 19.17
N ARG A 872 36.80 -51.35 18.94
CA ARG A 872 37.80 -50.92 17.95
C ARG A 872 39.21 -50.99 18.53
#